data_AF-A0A0G1FV81-F1
#
_entry.id   AF-A0A0G1FV81-F1
#
_cell.length_a   1.000
_cell.length_b   1.000
_cell.length_c   1.000
_cell.angle_alpha   90.00
_cell.angle_beta   90.00
_cell.angle_gamma   90.00
#
_symmetry.space_group_name_H-M   'P 1'
#
loop_
_entity.id
_entity.type
_entity.pdbx_description
1 polymer ?
#
loop_
_entity_poly.entity_id
_entity_poly.type
_entity_poly.pdbx_seq_one_letter_code
_entity_poly.pdbx_strand_id
1 'polypeptide(L)'
;MVTLPVIKFFKDIDKHDTPLVGGKGANLGEMAKAGFPVPNGFAITINAYDAFLAENEIAKKIYEILSVTDVNDPIQLGDVSAKIQKMVVNGKFPDDVSQAIIASYKKLSGVFKKALVAVRSSATAEDSGDTSFAGQQASFLNVQGDANLLVNVRECWASLFTPRSIFYRVENKIKHESVKISVIVMKMVQSEVSGVMFSIDPVKNDKERILIESVWGLGEMIVQGSVVPDNYVVQKGTFAILSKEISDQSIQLTKEGGKTIEREVPQKLRDKQKITDGEIVELAKYADKLQKHYYFPQDCEWAKEKGKLYIVQTRPITTISAVDRSEAKAVKTQKGMGFVKTTEIPIVTGAAASPGLGTGPVKILKRPKEIGKVQKGDVLVAPMTSPDYVPAMKKAAAIVTDEGGQTSHAAIVSRELGIPCVVGTHDGTSKLKEGSIVTVDGALGQVFVGAKTVKQEAAIKLKEKIVKTKTATKIYVNLAEPERAQEIAKQYVDGVGLLRAEFMIANIGIHPKQAIADKKQDIFIDKLADDLTTFCKAFYPRPVTYRATDFKTNEYRSLKGGATWEPVEPNPMLGFRGAFRYVSSPEVFNLELAAIKRVREKYDNLHLMIPFVRSPEELAKVRRLVATEGLFEKSSFKFWMMVEIPVNVIQIEDFIKVGIDGVSIGSNDLTMLMQGTDRDNSEVAQEFNERSPAVLWALKRVITKCNAAGVTSSICGQAPSTYEDLVKKLVRWGITSLSINPDSINRVRGVVAEAEKEI
;
A
#
# COMPACT_ATOMS: atom_id res chain seq x y z
N MET A 1 -52.18 7.33 7.46
CA MET A 1 -50.73 7.53 7.22
C MET A 1 -50.00 6.94 8.41
N VAL A 2 -49.16 5.92 8.20
CA VAL A 2 -48.33 5.38 9.29
C VAL A 2 -47.21 6.39 9.53
N THR A 3 -47.28 7.12 10.64
CA THR A 3 -46.18 7.98 11.08
C THR A 3 -44.99 7.07 11.39
N LEU A 4 -43.96 7.13 10.53
CA LEU A 4 -42.76 6.33 10.71
C LEU A 4 -42.07 6.74 12.03
N PRO A 5 -41.53 5.80 12.82
CA PRO A 5 -41.07 6.08 14.17
C PRO A 5 -39.83 6.98 14.17
N VAL A 6 -39.74 7.91 15.12
CA VAL A 6 -38.57 8.78 15.34
C VAL A 6 -37.49 8.12 16.22
N ILE A 7 -37.88 7.14 17.05
CA ILE A 7 -37.00 6.33 17.91
C ILE A 7 -37.27 4.85 17.69
N LYS A 8 -36.23 4.02 17.68
CA LYS A 8 -36.35 2.55 17.71
C LYS A 8 -35.34 1.95 18.70
N PHE A 9 -35.80 1.12 19.64
CA PHE A 9 -34.87 0.44 20.57
C PHE A 9 -34.16 -0.71 19.86
N PHE A 10 -32.94 -1.06 20.27
CA PHE A 10 -32.16 -2.13 19.61
C PHE A 10 -32.91 -3.45 19.53
N LYS A 11 -33.66 -3.81 20.56
CA LYS A 11 -34.50 -5.02 20.58
C LYS A 11 -35.62 -5.05 19.51
N ASP A 12 -35.98 -3.90 18.98
CA ASP A 12 -37.05 -3.72 17.99
C ASP A 12 -36.47 -3.45 16.58
N ILE A 13 -35.14 -3.44 16.41
CA ILE A 13 -34.42 -3.22 15.15
C ILE A 13 -33.98 -4.57 14.56
N ASP A 14 -34.03 -4.70 13.24
CA ASP A 14 -33.34 -5.78 12.51
C ASP A 14 -32.66 -5.29 11.23
N LYS A 15 -32.01 -6.21 10.49
CA LYS A 15 -31.29 -5.90 9.25
C LYS A 15 -32.10 -5.16 8.17
N HIS A 16 -33.43 -5.18 8.20
CA HIS A 16 -34.26 -4.48 7.22
C HIS A 16 -34.44 -2.99 7.56
N ASP A 17 -34.05 -2.58 8.76
CA ASP A 17 -34.14 -1.19 9.22
C ASP A 17 -32.93 -0.32 8.83
N THR A 18 -31.94 -0.84 8.09
CA THR A 18 -30.78 -0.06 7.62
C THR A 18 -31.15 1.29 6.99
N PRO A 19 -32.20 1.40 6.14
CA PRO A 19 -32.63 2.70 5.60
C PRO A 19 -33.19 3.68 6.64
N LEU A 20 -33.50 3.21 7.85
CA LEU A 20 -34.11 3.97 8.95
C LEU A 20 -33.10 4.32 10.06
N VAL A 21 -32.17 3.42 10.36
CA VAL A 21 -31.22 3.55 11.50
C VAL A 21 -29.74 3.54 11.09
N GLY A 22 -29.45 3.51 9.79
CA GLY A 22 -28.09 3.38 9.27
C GLY A 22 -27.46 2.02 9.54
N GLY A 23 -26.26 1.81 9.00
CA GLY A 23 -25.59 0.50 9.05
C GLY A 23 -25.22 0.03 10.46
N LYS A 24 -24.62 0.92 11.28
CA LYS A 24 -24.28 0.60 12.69
C LYS A 24 -25.52 0.29 13.52
N GLY A 25 -26.58 1.08 13.37
CA GLY A 25 -27.84 0.88 14.07
C GLY A 25 -28.48 -0.46 13.75
N ALA A 26 -28.50 -0.82 12.47
CA ALA A 26 -29.03 -2.10 12.01
C ALA A 26 -28.21 -3.29 12.55
N ASN A 27 -26.87 -3.21 12.51
CA ASN A 27 -26.00 -4.25 13.05
C ASN A 27 -26.15 -4.41 14.57
N LEU A 28 -26.26 -3.32 15.33
CA LEU A 28 -26.52 -3.38 16.77
C LEU A 28 -27.87 -4.01 17.11
N GLY A 29 -28.92 -3.67 16.36
CA GLY A 29 -30.24 -4.26 16.52
C GLY A 29 -30.27 -5.75 16.21
N GLU A 30 -29.68 -6.12 15.06
CA GLU A 30 -29.55 -7.51 14.62
C GLU A 30 -28.79 -8.36 15.65
N MET A 31 -27.65 -7.86 16.17
CA MET A 31 -26.91 -8.53 17.23
C MET A 31 -27.73 -8.69 18.53
N ALA A 32 -28.44 -7.63 18.95
CA ALA A 32 -29.28 -7.67 20.15
C ALA A 32 -30.42 -8.69 20.01
N LYS A 33 -31.05 -8.75 18.84
CA LYS A 33 -32.13 -9.71 18.50
C LYS A 33 -31.62 -11.15 18.43
N ALA A 34 -30.39 -11.35 17.96
CA ALA A 34 -29.71 -12.64 17.93
C ALA A 34 -29.15 -13.09 19.30
N GLY A 35 -29.33 -12.28 20.35
CA GLY A 35 -28.96 -12.62 21.72
C GLY A 35 -27.48 -12.43 22.07
N PHE A 36 -26.73 -11.67 21.26
CA PHE A 36 -25.36 -11.26 21.62
C PHE A 36 -25.38 -10.26 22.78
N PRO A 37 -24.32 -10.18 23.60
CA PRO A 37 -24.25 -9.28 24.74
C PRO A 37 -23.99 -7.83 24.29
N VAL A 38 -25.01 -7.18 23.72
CA VAL A 38 -24.94 -5.77 23.29
C VAL A 38 -25.41 -4.87 24.44
N PRO A 39 -24.74 -3.74 24.72
CA PRO A 39 -25.24 -2.77 25.69
C PRO A 39 -26.59 -2.21 25.23
N ASN A 40 -27.54 -2.09 26.16
CA ASN A 40 -28.86 -1.57 25.82
C ASN A 40 -28.78 -0.14 25.25
N GLY A 41 -29.62 0.15 24.27
CA GLY A 41 -29.68 1.44 23.61
C GLY A 41 -30.86 1.57 22.66
N PHE A 42 -30.89 2.70 21.95
CA PHE A 42 -31.87 3.02 20.93
C PHE A 42 -31.23 3.84 19.81
N ALA A 43 -31.82 3.75 18.62
CA ALA A 43 -31.49 4.60 17.48
C ALA A 43 -32.49 5.76 17.40
N ILE A 44 -31.96 6.96 17.23
CA ILE A 44 -32.67 8.14 16.75
C ILE A 44 -32.67 8.03 15.23
N THR A 45 -33.84 7.76 14.68
CA THR A 45 -33.99 7.39 13.27
C THR A 45 -33.75 8.58 12.35
N ILE A 46 -33.60 8.28 11.07
CA ILE A 46 -33.50 9.27 10.01
C ILE A 46 -34.74 10.17 9.92
N ASN A 47 -35.92 9.69 10.32
CA ASN A 47 -37.12 10.54 10.33
C ASN A 47 -37.00 11.68 11.35
N ALA A 48 -36.32 11.45 12.47
CA ALA A 48 -36.04 12.51 13.44
C ALA A 48 -35.08 13.56 12.87
N TYR A 49 -34.12 13.12 12.05
CA TYR A 49 -33.22 14.02 11.32
C TYR A 49 -33.98 14.82 10.25
N ASP A 50 -34.84 14.18 9.46
CA ASP A 50 -35.68 14.86 8.47
C ASP A 50 -36.62 15.88 9.11
N ALA A 51 -37.29 15.52 10.22
CA ALA A 51 -38.15 16.42 10.98
C ALA A 51 -37.36 17.62 11.54
N PHE A 52 -36.14 17.38 12.04
CA PHE A 52 -35.25 18.44 12.49
C PHE A 52 -34.86 19.40 11.36
N LEU A 53 -34.48 18.88 10.19
CA LEU A 53 -34.13 19.72 9.04
C LEU A 53 -35.34 20.55 8.55
N ALA A 54 -36.55 19.98 8.62
CA ALA A 54 -37.79 20.63 8.21
C ALA A 54 -38.18 21.78 9.17
N GLU A 55 -38.19 21.55 10.49
CA GLU A 55 -38.51 22.57 11.51
C GLU A 55 -37.59 23.80 11.42
N ASN A 56 -36.34 23.60 11.00
CA ASN A 56 -35.36 24.69 10.89
C ASN A 56 -35.26 25.30 9.49
N GLU A 57 -35.96 24.74 8.49
CA GLU A 57 -35.88 25.14 7.08
C GLU A 57 -34.43 25.23 6.55
N ILE A 58 -33.54 24.34 7.04
CA ILE A 58 -32.11 24.38 6.70
C ILE A 58 -31.74 23.43 5.56
N ALA A 59 -32.54 22.41 5.24
CA ALA A 59 -32.24 21.44 4.19
C ALA A 59 -31.92 22.11 2.84
N LYS A 60 -32.83 22.97 2.38
CA LYS A 60 -32.69 23.67 1.10
C LYS A 60 -31.47 24.58 1.06
N LYS A 61 -31.24 25.32 2.15
CA LYS A 61 -30.09 26.24 2.29
C LYS A 61 -28.76 25.48 2.25
N ILE A 62 -28.68 24.31 2.88
CA ILE A 62 -27.50 23.45 2.86
C ILE A 62 -27.18 23.01 1.43
N TYR A 63 -28.19 22.53 0.69
CA TYR A 63 -27.98 22.04 -0.68
C TYR A 63 -27.65 23.17 -1.67
N GLU A 64 -28.27 24.35 -1.53
CA GLU A 64 -27.93 25.53 -2.32
C GLU A 64 -26.47 25.94 -2.09
N ILE A 65 -26.00 25.99 -0.84
CA ILE A 65 -24.59 26.29 -0.52
C ILE A 65 -23.67 25.24 -1.14
N LEU A 66 -23.96 23.95 -0.95
CA LEU A 66 -23.12 22.87 -1.47
C LEU A 66 -23.08 22.82 -3.00
N SER A 67 -24.15 23.21 -3.69
CA SER A 67 -24.24 23.15 -5.16
C SER A 67 -23.27 24.10 -5.90
N VAL A 68 -22.84 25.16 -5.22
CA VAL A 68 -21.92 26.19 -5.77
C VAL A 68 -20.53 26.15 -5.11
N THR A 69 -20.29 25.19 -4.23
CA THR A 69 -19.00 25.03 -3.53
C THR A 69 -18.04 24.25 -4.41
N ASP A 70 -16.85 24.80 -4.64
CA ASP A 70 -15.73 24.05 -5.23
C ASP A 70 -15.06 23.22 -4.13
N VAL A 71 -15.22 21.90 -4.22
CA VAL A 71 -14.63 20.97 -3.24
C VAL A 71 -13.11 20.84 -3.38
N ASN A 72 -12.52 21.32 -4.48
CA ASN A 72 -11.07 21.30 -4.69
C ASN A 72 -10.37 22.55 -4.13
N ASP A 73 -11.12 23.55 -3.65
CA ASP A 73 -10.59 24.67 -2.88
C ASP A 73 -10.70 24.36 -1.37
N PRO A 74 -9.58 24.04 -0.69
CA PRO A 74 -9.62 23.64 0.71
C PRO A 74 -10.10 24.75 1.66
N ILE A 75 -9.87 26.02 1.30
CA ILE A 75 -10.27 27.17 2.12
C ILE A 75 -11.78 27.36 2.01
N GLN A 76 -12.29 27.40 0.78
CA GLN A 76 -13.73 27.54 0.53
C GLN A 76 -14.50 26.37 1.15
N LEU A 77 -14.01 25.13 0.99
CA LEU A 77 -14.63 23.94 1.56
C LEU A 77 -14.65 23.97 3.09
N GLY A 78 -13.56 24.44 3.72
CA GLY A 78 -13.47 24.61 5.17
C GLY A 78 -14.51 25.60 5.70
N ASP A 79 -14.63 26.77 5.08
CA ASP A 79 -15.57 27.82 5.48
C ASP A 79 -17.03 27.38 5.28
N VAL A 80 -17.33 26.74 4.14
CA VAL A 80 -18.66 26.19 3.83
C VAL A 80 -19.05 25.11 4.83
N SER A 81 -18.14 24.18 5.12
CA SER A 81 -18.33 23.14 6.12
C SER A 81 -18.67 23.75 7.48
N ALA A 82 -17.85 24.69 7.97
CA ALA A 82 -18.07 25.33 9.26
C ALA A 82 -19.41 26.07 9.33
N LYS A 83 -19.80 26.75 8.23
CA LYS A 83 -21.09 27.44 8.12
C LYS A 83 -22.26 26.46 8.22
N ILE A 84 -22.24 25.36 7.47
CA ILE A 84 -23.30 24.35 7.49
C ILE A 84 -23.38 23.67 8.87
N GLN A 85 -22.25 23.29 9.45
CA GLN A 85 -22.21 22.69 10.78
C GLN A 85 -22.80 23.61 11.84
N LYS A 86 -22.49 24.92 11.78
CA LYS A 86 -23.07 25.92 12.68
C LYS A 86 -24.59 26.06 12.52
N MET A 87 -25.14 25.90 11.32
CA MET A 87 -26.60 25.89 11.09
C MET A 87 -27.26 24.69 11.77
N VAL A 88 -26.64 23.51 11.68
CA VAL A 88 -27.16 22.27 12.30
C VAL A 88 -27.04 22.31 13.82
N VAL A 89 -25.90 22.74 14.37
CA VAL A 89 -25.66 22.78 15.83
C VAL A 89 -26.61 23.75 16.54
N ASN A 90 -26.96 24.86 15.90
CA ASN A 90 -27.87 25.88 16.45
C ASN A 90 -29.35 25.59 16.16
N GLY A 91 -29.67 24.56 15.39
CA GLY A 91 -31.06 24.24 15.05
C GLY A 91 -31.88 23.81 16.27
N LYS A 92 -33.15 24.16 16.26
CA LYS A 92 -34.16 23.80 17.27
C LYS A 92 -34.67 22.39 17.01
N PHE A 93 -34.78 21.57 18.06
CA PHE A 93 -35.47 20.29 17.93
C PHE A 93 -36.99 20.51 17.82
N PRO A 94 -37.68 19.74 16.96
CA PRO A 94 -39.12 19.54 17.09
C PRO A 94 -39.47 19.03 18.50
N ASP A 95 -40.57 19.51 19.08
CA ASP A 95 -40.96 19.19 20.45
C ASP A 95 -41.22 17.69 20.64
N ASP A 96 -41.86 17.05 19.66
CA ASP A 96 -42.14 15.61 19.64
C ASP A 96 -40.84 14.78 19.57
N VAL A 97 -39.88 15.18 18.73
CA VAL A 97 -38.57 14.51 18.61
C VAL A 97 -37.78 14.64 19.91
N SER A 98 -37.66 15.84 20.48
CA SER A 98 -36.93 16.04 21.72
C SER A 98 -37.55 15.29 22.90
N GLN A 99 -38.89 15.33 23.04
CA GLN A 99 -39.60 14.56 24.06
C GLN A 99 -39.40 13.06 23.90
N ALA A 100 -39.43 12.53 22.67
CA ALA A 100 -39.19 11.12 22.39
C ALA A 100 -37.76 10.68 22.76
N ILE A 101 -36.75 11.51 22.44
CA ILE A 101 -35.35 11.27 22.83
C ILE A 101 -35.21 11.26 24.36
N ILE A 102 -35.76 12.26 25.05
CA ILE A 102 -35.70 12.39 26.51
C ILE A 102 -36.40 11.22 27.20
N ALA A 103 -37.62 10.87 26.76
CA ALA A 103 -38.38 9.75 27.30
C ALA A 103 -37.62 8.43 27.14
N SER A 104 -37.01 8.21 25.97
CA SER A 104 -36.23 7.00 25.68
C SER A 104 -34.94 6.94 26.50
N TYR A 105 -34.26 8.07 26.69
CA TYR A 105 -33.10 8.18 27.57
C TYR A 105 -33.43 7.95 29.05
N LYS A 106 -34.57 8.46 29.54
CA LYS A 106 -35.07 8.20 30.90
C LYS A 106 -35.41 6.72 31.08
N LYS A 107 -36.07 6.11 30.09
CA LYS A 107 -36.35 4.66 30.09
C LYS A 107 -35.06 3.83 30.09
N LEU A 108 -34.05 4.26 29.34
CA LEU A 108 -32.73 3.62 29.33
C LEU A 108 -32.02 3.77 30.69
N SER A 109 -32.12 4.94 31.32
CA SER A 109 -31.43 5.26 32.57
C SER A 109 -32.06 4.63 33.81
N GLY A 110 -33.37 4.41 33.80
CA GLY A 110 -34.16 4.01 34.97
C GLY A 110 -34.58 5.22 35.82
N VAL A 111 -35.65 5.05 36.61
CA VAL A 111 -36.42 6.15 37.26
C VAL A 111 -35.55 7.08 38.15
N PHE A 112 -34.49 6.57 38.78
CA PHE A 112 -33.70 7.30 39.77
C PHE A 112 -32.22 7.53 39.38
N LYS A 113 -31.83 7.25 38.13
CA LYS A 113 -30.43 7.37 37.68
C LYS A 113 -30.32 8.15 36.37
N LYS A 114 -29.17 8.79 36.14
CA LYS A 114 -28.77 9.34 34.84
C LYS A 114 -27.66 8.46 34.29
N ALA A 115 -28.00 7.56 33.37
CA ALA A 115 -27.02 6.64 32.79
C ALA A 115 -26.04 7.40 31.89
N LEU A 116 -24.80 6.92 31.83
CA LEU A 116 -23.83 7.41 30.85
C LEU A 116 -24.13 6.72 29.52
N VAL A 117 -24.12 7.49 28.44
CA VAL A 117 -24.37 6.96 27.10
C VAL A 117 -23.27 7.36 26.12
N ALA A 118 -22.98 6.48 25.17
CA ALA A 118 -22.29 6.79 23.94
C ALA A 118 -23.31 7.31 22.94
N VAL A 119 -22.97 8.40 22.25
CA VAL A 119 -23.76 8.97 21.15
C VAL A 119 -22.92 8.84 19.89
N ARG A 120 -23.31 7.93 18.99
CA ARG A 120 -22.54 7.58 17.79
C ARG A 120 -23.36 7.88 16.53
N SER A 121 -22.69 8.41 15.53
CA SER A 121 -23.24 8.58 14.18
C SER A 121 -23.38 7.22 13.46
N SER A 122 -24.48 7.05 12.72
CA SER A 122 -24.79 5.87 11.91
C SER A 122 -25.42 6.32 10.58
N ALA A 123 -24.61 6.43 9.52
CA ALA A 123 -25.10 6.88 8.23
C ALA A 123 -25.68 5.74 7.38
N THR A 124 -26.60 6.05 6.46
CA THR A 124 -27.18 5.05 5.53
C THR A 124 -26.18 4.53 4.50
N ALA A 125 -25.19 5.34 4.14
CA ALA A 125 -24.18 5.02 3.14
C ALA A 125 -22.86 4.51 3.75
N GLU A 126 -22.79 4.31 5.07
CA GLU A 126 -21.55 3.96 5.78
C GLU A 126 -21.03 2.54 5.42
N ASP A 127 -21.94 1.64 5.06
CA ASP A 127 -21.72 0.21 4.86
C ASP A 127 -22.13 -0.28 3.44
N SER A 128 -22.24 0.61 2.45
CA SER A 128 -22.50 0.21 1.07
C SER A 128 -21.27 -0.48 0.46
N GLY A 129 -21.23 -1.81 0.55
CA GLY A 129 -20.58 -2.79 -0.34
C GLY A 129 -19.08 -2.67 -0.66
N ASP A 130 -18.61 -1.49 -1.08
CA ASP A 130 -17.32 -1.27 -1.71
C ASP A 130 -16.46 -0.18 -1.02
N THR A 131 -16.97 0.54 -0.02
CA THR A 131 -16.26 1.68 0.57
C THR A 131 -16.52 1.85 2.08
N SER A 132 -15.49 1.63 2.91
CA SER A 132 -15.59 1.83 4.36
C SER A 132 -15.36 3.29 4.76
N PHE A 133 -16.37 3.96 5.33
CA PHE A 133 -16.32 5.29 5.95
C PHE A 133 -15.56 5.31 7.30
N ALA A 134 -14.47 4.54 7.43
CA ALA A 134 -13.79 4.39 8.72
C ALA A 134 -13.21 5.72 9.23
N GLY A 135 -13.57 6.08 10.48
CA GLY A 135 -12.96 7.19 11.23
C GLY A 135 -13.39 8.61 10.86
N GLN A 136 -14.45 8.80 10.06
CA GLN A 136 -14.85 10.14 9.60
C GLN A 136 -16.00 10.79 10.38
N GLN A 137 -16.72 10.04 11.22
CA GLN A 137 -17.95 10.53 11.86
C GLN A 137 -17.85 10.56 13.39
N ALA A 138 -18.53 11.54 14.01
CA ALA A 138 -18.38 11.86 15.42
C ALA A 138 -18.97 10.77 16.34
N SER A 139 -18.22 10.44 17.40
CA SER A 139 -18.66 9.60 18.51
C SER A 139 -18.36 10.35 19.82
N PHE A 140 -19.37 10.49 20.68
CA PHE A 140 -19.24 11.17 21.96
C PHE A 140 -19.44 10.16 23.09
N LEU A 141 -18.44 10.04 23.95
CA LEU A 141 -18.44 9.10 25.06
C LEU A 141 -18.83 9.80 26.38
N ASN A 142 -19.32 9.02 27.35
CA ASN A 142 -19.63 9.48 28.71
C ASN A 142 -20.67 10.62 28.79
N VAL A 143 -21.56 10.71 27.81
CA VAL A 143 -22.63 11.73 27.80
C VAL A 143 -23.61 11.44 28.93
N GLN A 144 -23.87 12.44 29.77
CA GLN A 144 -24.77 12.33 30.91
C GLN A 144 -25.79 13.47 30.93
N GLY A 145 -27.06 13.12 31.04
CA GLY A 145 -28.18 14.06 31.10
C GLY A 145 -28.81 14.31 29.74
N ASP A 146 -30.10 14.61 29.77
CA ASP A 146 -30.95 14.92 28.61
C ASP A 146 -30.47 16.15 27.83
N ALA A 147 -30.10 17.24 28.52
CA ALA A 147 -29.59 18.44 27.86
C ALA A 147 -28.32 18.16 27.05
N ASN A 148 -27.34 17.46 27.66
CA ASN A 148 -26.09 17.09 26.99
C ASN A 148 -26.32 16.07 25.88
N LEU A 149 -27.28 15.15 26.04
CA LEU A 149 -27.65 14.21 24.98
C LEU A 149 -28.14 14.95 23.74
N LEU A 150 -29.07 15.91 23.89
CA LEU A 150 -29.58 16.68 22.75
C LEU A 150 -28.49 17.48 22.03
N VAL A 151 -27.54 18.04 22.77
CA VAL A 151 -26.37 18.72 22.18
C VAL A 151 -25.58 17.74 21.32
N ASN A 152 -25.17 16.59 21.88
CA ASN A 152 -24.37 15.60 21.15
C ASN A 152 -25.11 14.98 19.96
N VAL A 153 -26.45 14.90 19.99
CA VAL A 153 -27.25 14.47 18.83
C VAL A 153 -27.13 15.48 17.69
N ARG A 154 -27.19 16.79 17.96
CA ARG A 154 -26.96 17.82 16.93
C ARG A 154 -25.54 17.78 16.38
N GLU A 155 -24.55 17.57 17.26
CA GLU A 155 -23.15 17.42 16.83
C GLU A 155 -22.96 16.20 15.92
N CYS A 156 -23.59 15.05 16.23
CA CYS A 156 -23.58 13.90 15.34
C CYS A 156 -24.21 14.23 13.98
N TRP A 157 -25.35 14.93 13.94
CA TRP A 157 -25.96 15.37 12.69
C TRP A 157 -25.09 16.37 11.92
N ALA A 158 -24.40 17.28 12.61
CA ALA A 158 -23.46 18.22 12.01
C ALA A 158 -22.22 17.52 11.44
N SER A 159 -21.80 16.39 12.02
CA SER A 159 -20.65 15.62 11.54
C SER A 159 -20.82 15.07 10.11
N LEU A 160 -22.06 14.99 9.62
CA LEU A 160 -22.34 14.65 8.22
C LEU A 160 -21.74 15.68 7.25
N PHE A 161 -21.50 16.91 7.69
CA PHE A 161 -21.04 18.04 6.86
C PHE A 161 -19.61 18.48 7.18
N THR A 162 -18.72 17.56 7.60
CA THR A 162 -17.28 17.85 7.68
C THR A 162 -16.66 18.03 6.29
N PRO A 163 -15.51 18.72 6.15
CA PRO A 163 -14.88 18.95 4.83
C PRO A 163 -14.62 17.62 4.12
N ARG A 164 -14.09 16.63 4.85
CA ARG A 164 -13.82 15.28 4.37
C ARG A 164 -15.08 14.56 3.88
N SER A 165 -16.19 14.66 4.62
CA SER A 165 -17.46 14.04 4.24
C SER A 165 -18.10 14.69 3.01
N ILE A 166 -17.96 16.02 2.87
CA ILE A 166 -18.46 16.78 1.71
C ILE A 166 -17.64 16.41 0.47
N PHE A 167 -16.30 16.54 0.54
CA PHE A 167 -15.38 16.19 -0.54
C PHE A 167 -15.61 14.77 -1.05
N TYR A 168 -15.67 13.80 -0.13
CA TYR A 168 -15.90 12.40 -0.47
C TYR A 168 -17.19 12.18 -1.26
N ARG A 169 -18.30 12.81 -0.84
CA ARG A 169 -19.59 12.66 -1.55
C ARG A 169 -19.54 13.23 -2.96
N VAL A 170 -18.88 14.37 -3.15
CA VAL A 170 -18.77 15.00 -4.47
C VAL A 170 -17.89 14.16 -5.39
N GLU A 171 -16.72 13.71 -4.92
CA GLU A 171 -15.83 12.83 -5.68
C GLU A 171 -16.51 11.52 -6.13
N ASN A 172 -17.31 10.93 -5.24
CA ASN A 172 -18.05 9.69 -5.53
C ASN A 172 -19.41 9.93 -6.21
N LYS A 173 -19.73 11.17 -6.60
CA LYS A 173 -20.99 11.56 -7.28
C LYS A 173 -22.25 11.17 -6.48
N ILE A 174 -22.14 11.17 -5.16
CA ILE A 174 -23.24 10.88 -4.23
C ILE A 174 -24.00 12.19 -3.97
N LYS A 175 -25.29 12.22 -4.32
CA LYS A 175 -26.17 13.37 -4.06
C LYS A 175 -26.25 13.66 -2.57
N HIS A 176 -26.04 14.91 -2.16
CA HIS A 176 -26.07 15.31 -0.75
C HIS A 176 -27.44 15.06 -0.10
N GLU A 177 -28.51 15.14 -0.88
CA GLU A 177 -29.89 14.90 -0.46
C GLU A 177 -30.18 13.42 -0.18
N SER A 178 -29.38 12.51 -0.76
CA SER A 178 -29.55 11.07 -0.63
C SER A 178 -28.90 10.48 0.63
N VAL A 179 -27.98 11.21 1.26
CA VAL A 179 -27.27 10.73 2.44
C VAL A 179 -27.95 11.25 3.69
N LYS A 180 -28.44 10.31 4.50
CA LYS A 180 -29.10 10.61 5.76
C LYS A 180 -28.37 9.95 6.92
N ILE A 181 -28.55 10.48 8.11
CA ILE A 181 -27.83 10.06 9.31
C ILE A 181 -28.80 9.74 10.44
N SER A 182 -28.61 8.56 11.03
CA SER A 182 -29.19 8.16 12.30
C SER A 182 -28.16 8.40 13.42
N VAL A 183 -28.64 8.52 14.66
CA VAL A 183 -27.79 8.64 15.84
C VAL A 183 -28.09 7.52 16.82
N ILE A 184 -27.07 6.79 17.21
CA ILE A 184 -27.13 5.65 18.12
C ILE A 184 -26.83 6.13 19.53
N VAL A 185 -27.77 5.89 20.44
CA VAL A 185 -27.64 6.18 21.87
C VAL A 185 -27.56 4.86 22.62
N MET A 186 -26.38 4.54 23.12
CA MET A 186 -26.08 3.25 23.75
C MET A 186 -25.55 3.46 25.16
N LYS A 187 -25.91 2.62 26.14
CA LYS A 187 -25.29 2.68 27.48
C LYS A 187 -23.78 2.53 27.37
N MET A 188 -23.05 3.42 28.02
CA MET A 188 -21.60 3.29 28.15
C MET A 188 -21.26 2.05 28.97
N VAL A 189 -20.40 1.22 28.41
CA VAL A 189 -19.63 0.22 29.15
C VAL A 189 -18.40 0.95 29.68
N GLN A 190 -18.27 1.11 31.01
CA GLN A 190 -17.07 1.71 31.61
C GLN A 190 -15.97 0.67 31.61
N SER A 191 -15.34 0.48 30.44
CA SER A 191 -14.51 -0.68 30.22
C SER A 191 -13.22 -0.60 31.01
N GLU A 192 -12.95 -1.67 31.77
CA GLU A 192 -11.63 -1.90 32.37
C GLU A 192 -10.65 -2.39 31.30
N VAL A 193 -11.17 -3.14 30.33
CA VAL A 193 -10.45 -3.63 29.15
C VAL A 193 -11.39 -3.56 27.96
N SER A 194 -10.89 -3.18 26.80
CA SER A 194 -11.64 -3.17 25.55
C SER A 194 -10.74 -3.63 24.41
N GLY A 195 -11.32 -3.82 23.23
CA GLY A 195 -10.53 -4.35 22.14
C GLY A 195 -11.30 -4.49 20.84
N VAL A 196 -10.60 -5.03 19.86
CA VAL A 196 -11.17 -5.47 18.58
C VAL A 196 -10.98 -6.97 18.42
N MET A 197 -11.82 -7.60 17.64
CA MET A 197 -11.65 -9.01 17.27
C MET A 197 -12.09 -9.24 15.83
N PHE A 198 -11.32 -10.05 15.11
CA PHE A 198 -11.57 -10.42 13.73
C PHE A 198 -11.89 -11.91 13.68
N SER A 199 -12.99 -12.26 13.01
CA SER A 199 -13.43 -13.66 12.91
C SER A 199 -12.57 -14.52 11.96
N ILE A 200 -11.65 -13.87 11.24
CA ILE A 200 -10.53 -14.47 10.49
C ILE A 200 -9.25 -13.64 10.73
N ASP A 201 -8.05 -14.10 10.34
CA ASP A 201 -6.85 -13.22 10.25
C ASP A 201 -6.96 -12.35 8.99
N PRO A 202 -7.24 -11.03 9.09
CA PRO A 202 -7.48 -10.18 7.92
C PRO A 202 -6.19 -9.82 7.17
N VAL A 203 -5.02 -10.00 7.79
CA VAL A 203 -3.70 -9.67 7.21
C VAL A 203 -3.19 -10.85 6.39
N LYS A 204 -3.34 -12.07 6.91
CA LYS A 204 -2.94 -13.31 6.21
C LYS A 204 -4.05 -13.93 5.38
N ASN A 205 -5.27 -13.41 5.48
CA ASN A 205 -6.50 -14.03 4.96
C ASN A 205 -6.68 -15.49 5.44
N ASP A 206 -6.22 -15.81 6.67
CA ASP A 206 -6.34 -17.14 7.25
C ASP A 206 -7.71 -17.30 7.90
N LYS A 207 -8.61 -18.00 7.20
CA LYS A 207 -10.00 -18.24 7.62
C LYS A 207 -10.14 -19.14 8.84
N GLU A 208 -9.07 -19.83 9.23
CA GLU A 208 -9.03 -20.79 10.33
C GLU A 208 -8.55 -20.18 11.66
N ARG A 209 -8.27 -18.87 11.70
CA ARG A 209 -7.79 -18.18 12.90
C ARG A 209 -8.70 -17.03 13.29
N ILE A 210 -8.93 -16.85 14.57
CA ILE A 210 -9.62 -15.68 15.13
C ILE A 210 -8.56 -14.83 15.80
N LEU A 211 -8.54 -13.54 15.48
CA LEU A 211 -7.65 -12.57 16.09
C LEU A 211 -8.42 -11.77 17.14
N ILE A 212 -7.86 -11.63 18.34
CA ILE A 212 -8.43 -10.80 19.41
C ILE A 212 -7.34 -9.88 19.91
N GLU A 213 -7.61 -8.60 19.92
CA GLU A 213 -6.72 -7.58 20.45
C GLU A 213 -7.35 -6.91 21.67
N SER A 214 -6.55 -6.54 22.66
CA SER A 214 -7.06 -5.91 23.88
C SER A 214 -6.17 -4.81 24.44
N VAL A 215 -6.80 -3.79 25.02
CA VAL A 215 -6.17 -2.61 25.65
C VAL A 215 -6.83 -2.31 26.99
N TRP A 216 -6.08 -1.75 27.93
CA TRP A 216 -6.64 -1.18 29.16
C TRP A 216 -7.52 0.04 28.84
N GLY A 217 -8.64 0.17 29.55
CA GLY A 217 -9.55 1.31 29.45
C GLY A 217 -10.54 1.25 28.27
N LEU A 218 -10.97 2.42 27.78
CA LEU A 218 -11.92 2.58 26.67
C LEU A 218 -11.25 2.31 25.30
N GLY A 219 -12.03 1.74 24.37
CA GLY A 219 -11.51 1.18 23.11
C GLY A 219 -11.20 2.19 22.01
N GLU A 220 -11.32 3.48 22.27
CA GLU A 220 -11.07 4.51 21.26
C GLU A 220 -9.61 4.55 20.82
N MET A 221 -8.67 4.34 21.75
CA MET A 221 -7.22 4.34 21.44
C MET A 221 -6.78 3.18 20.54
N ILE A 222 -7.42 2.01 20.64
CA ILE A 222 -7.09 0.87 19.76
C ILE A 222 -7.66 1.08 18.36
N VAL A 223 -8.86 1.65 18.24
CA VAL A 223 -9.46 2.00 16.94
C VAL A 223 -8.66 3.07 16.20
N GLN A 224 -8.03 3.98 16.95
CA GLN A 224 -7.15 5.03 16.41
C GLN A 224 -5.69 4.56 16.20
N GLY A 225 -5.32 3.35 16.64
CA GLY A 225 -3.95 2.83 16.58
C GLY A 225 -2.94 3.57 17.48
N SER A 226 -3.41 4.25 18.53
CA SER A 226 -2.59 5.10 19.41
C SER A 226 -1.85 4.32 20.50
N VAL A 227 -2.19 3.05 20.71
CA VAL A 227 -1.56 2.16 21.70
C VAL A 227 -1.34 0.77 21.10
N VAL A 228 -0.31 0.07 21.56
CA VAL A 228 -0.03 -1.31 21.14
C VAL A 228 -0.89 -2.26 22.00
N PRO A 229 -1.82 -3.03 21.42
CA PRO A 229 -2.68 -3.94 22.18
C PRO A 229 -1.95 -5.25 22.54
N ASP A 230 -2.47 -5.99 23.52
CA ASP A 230 -2.20 -7.43 23.59
C ASP A 230 -2.83 -8.09 22.37
N ASN A 231 -2.16 -9.09 21.79
CA ASN A 231 -2.65 -9.84 20.65
C ASN A 231 -2.83 -11.32 21.01
N TYR A 232 -4.00 -11.88 20.72
CA TYR A 232 -4.30 -13.29 20.96
C TYR A 232 -4.81 -13.94 19.67
N VAL A 233 -4.19 -15.05 19.28
CA VAL A 233 -4.61 -15.84 18.11
C VAL A 233 -5.27 -17.11 18.60
N VAL A 234 -6.48 -17.39 18.11
CA VAL A 234 -7.27 -18.55 18.50
C VAL A 234 -7.60 -19.39 17.28
N GLN A 235 -7.39 -20.71 17.37
CA GLN A 235 -7.78 -21.65 16.32
C GLN A 235 -9.30 -21.74 16.23
N LYS A 236 -9.84 -21.53 15.04
CA LYS A 236 -11.27 -21.68 14.78
C LYS A 236 -11.68 -23.15 14.90
N GLY A 237 -12.90 -23.38 15.39
CA GLY A 237 -13.44 -24.73 15.63
C GLY A 237 -13.02 -25.34 16.96
N THR A 238 -11.71 -25.39 17.28
CA THR A 238 -11.24 -25.93 18.58
C THR A 238 -11.21 -24.88 19.70
N PHE A 239 -11.15 -23.59 19.34
CA PHE A 239 -10.92 -22.46 20.23
C PHE A 239 -9.64 -22.58 21.06
N ALA A 240 -8.66 -23.35 20.59
CA ALA A 240 -7.36 -23.43 21.22
C ALA A 240 -6.62 -22.10 21.02
N ILE A 241 -6.13 -21.51 22.12
CA ILE A 241 -5.28 -20.31 22.04
C ILE A 241 -3.93 -20.75 21.47
N LEU A 242 -3.62 -20.25 20.27
CA LEU A 242 -2.41 -20.56 19.51
C LEU A 242 -1.24 -19.69 19.94
N SER A 243 -1.49 -18.40 20.16
CA SER A 243 -0.49 -17.46 20.66
C SER A 243 -1.13 -16.39 21.54
N LYS A 244 -0.29 -15.84 22.43
CA LYS A 244 -0.59 -14.68 23.26
C LYS A 244 0.64 -13.79 23.29
N GLU A 245 0.48 -12.57 22.83
CA GLU A 245 1.49 -11.53 22.90
C GLU A 245 0.99 -10.45 23.85
N ILE A 246 1.75 -10.21 24.91
CA ILE A 246 1.39 -9.23 25.92
C ILE A 246 2.23 -7.99 25.68
N SER A 247 1.56 -6.85 25.49
CA SER A 247 2.19 -5.57 25.23
C SER A 247 2.25 -4.72 26.51
N ASP A 248 3.33 -3.96 26.65
CA ASP A 248 3.35 -2.85 27.62
C ASP A 248 2.40 -1.76 27.13
N GLN A 249 1.49 -1.31 27.99
CA GLN A 249 0.62 -0.17 27.71
C GLN A 249 0.79 0.87 28.81
N SER A 250 1.37 2.01 28.47
CA SER A 250 1.67 3.10 29.40
C SER A 250 0.49 4.03 29.69
N ILE A 251 -0.44 4.17 28.74
CA ILE A 251 -1.59 5.09 28.80
C ILE A 251 -2.92 4.36 28.53
N GLN A 252 -4.01 4.85 29.11
CA GLN A 252 -5.37 4.35 28.91
C GLN A 252 -6.38 5.49 28.98
N LEU A 253 -7.50 5.34 28.27
CA LEU A 253 -8.65 6.22 28.41
C LEU A 253 -9.57 5.72 29.51
N THR A 254 -9.85 6.57 30.49
CA THR A 254 -10.76 6.27 31.60
C THR A 254 -11.72 7.42 31.83
N LYS A 255 -12.75 7.17 32.64
CA LYS A 255 -13.67 8.22 33.05
C LYS A 255 -13.19 8.87 34.34
N GLU A 256 -13.14 10.20 34.35
CA GLU A 256 -13.04 11.01 35.55
C GLU A 256 -13.96 12.23 35.45
N GLY A 257 -14.67 12.57 36.54
CA GLY A 257 -15.49 13.78 36.57
C GLY A 257 -16.58 13.87 35.50
N GLY A 258 -17.00 12.74 34.90
CA GLY A 258 -17.96 12.73 33.80
C GLY A 258 -17.35 12.91 32.40
N LYS A 259 -16.02 13.06 32.29
CA LYS A 259 -15.31 13.19 31.02
C LYS A 259 -14.43 11.98 30.76
N THR A 260 -14.15 11.75 29.47
CA THR A 260 -13.11 10.83 29.03
C THR A 260 -11.77 11.54 29.15
N ILE A 261 -10.82 10.94 29.85
CA ILE A 261 -9.47 11.48 30.02
C ILE A 261 -8.42 10.41 29.78
N GLU A 262 -7.27 10.84 29.29
CA GLU A 262 -6.08 10.01 29.22
C GLU A 262 -5.39 9.96 30.58
N ARG A 263 -4.99 8.76 30.99
CA ARG A 263 -4.27 8.51 32.23
C ARG A 263 -3.20 7.47 32.03
N GLU A 264 -2.17 7.53 32.86
CA GLU A 264 -1.20 6.45 32.94
C GLU A 264 -1.82 5.16 33.48
N VAL A 265 -1.47 4.04 32.87
CA VAL A 265 -1.74 2.71 33.42
C VAL A 265 -0.81 2.52 34.63
N PRO A 266 -1.31 2.06 35.79
CA PRO A 266 -0.47 1.75 36.94
C PRO A 266 0.66 0.80 36.56
N GLN A 267 1.89 1.08 36.98
CA GLN A 267 3.09 0.32 36.55
C GLN A 267 2.94 -1.20 36.74
N LYS A 268 2.28 -1.64 37.82
CA LYS A 268 1.98 -3.04 38.13
C LYS A 268 1.01 -3.76 37.17
N LEU A 269 0.38 -3.03 36.24
CA LEU A 269 -0.59 -3.52 35.27
C LEU A 269 -0.10 -3.39 33.81
N ARG A 270 0.95 -2.59 33.55
CA ARG A 270 1.33 -2.23 32.17
C ARG A 270 1.72 -3.43 31.33
N ASP A 271 2.46 -4.37 31.91
CA ASP A 271 3.01 -5.57 31.32
C ASP A 271 2.17 -6.84 31.58
N LYS A 272 0.98 -6.67 32.17
CA LYS A 272 0.09 -7.80 32.48
C LYS A 272 -0.87 -8.09 31.33
N GLN A 273 -1.13 -9.39 31.15
CA GLN A 273 -2.17 -9.89 30.26
C GLN A 273 -3.52 -9.26 30.65
N LYS A 274 -4.16 -8.61 29.68
CA LYS A 274 -5.33 -7.75 29.89
C LYS A 274 -6.63 -8.56 30.07
N ILE A 275 -6.78 -9.68 29.36
CA ILE A 275 -7.92 -10.60 29.50
C ILE A 275 -7.47 -12.03 29.80
N THR A 276 -8.25 -12.76 30.58
CA THR A 276 -7.93 -14.16 30.93
C THR A 276 -8.14 -15.11 29.75
N ASP A 277 -7.54 -16.31 29.82
CA ASP A 277 -7.70 -17.35 28.81
C ASP A 277 -9.16 -17.75 28.58
N GLY A 278 -9.96 -17.79 29.64
CA GLY A 278 -11.39 -18.05 29.54
C GLY A 278 -12.11 -16.98 28.72
N GLU A 279 -11.75 -15.71 28.94
CA GLU A 279 -12.32 -14.57 28.22
C GLU A 279 -11.86 -14.53 26.76
N ILE A 280 -10.61 -14.89 26.47
CA ILE A 280 -10.10 -15.05 25.09
C ILE A 280 -10.95 -16.08 24.33
N VAL A 281 -11.19 -17.24 24.94
CA VAL A 281 -12.01 -18.30 24.35
C VAL A 281 -13.48 -17.86 24.21
N GLU A 282 -14.01 -17.10 25.16
CA GLU A 282 -15.37 -16.57 25.09
C GLU A 282 -15.54 -15.56 23.95
N LEU A 283 -14.61 -14.61 23.80
CA LEU A 283 -14.56 -13.66 22.68
C LEU A 283 -14.42 -14.38 21.34
N ALA A 284 -13.57 -15.41 21.26
CA ALA A 284 -13.44 -16.21 20.04
C ALA A 284 -14.73 -16.91 19.65
N LYS A 285 -15.49 -17.42 20.63
CA LYS A 285 -16.82 -17.98 20.39
C LYS A 285 -17.81 -16.92 19.91
N TYR A 286 -17.75 -15.69 20.42
CA TYR A 286 -18.57 -14.59 19.89
C TYR A 286 -18.21 -14.25 18.45
N ALA A 287 -16.93 -14.12 18.12
CA ALA A 287 -16.47 -13.85 16.75
C ALA A 287 -16.91 -14.94 15.75
N ASP A 288 -16.78 -16.22 16.11
CA ASP A 288 -17.23 -17.34 15.29
C ASP A 288 -18.76 -17.35 15.11
N LYS A 289 -19.52 -17.08 16.19
CA LYS A 289 -20.98 -16.97 16.12
C LYS A 289 -21.43 -15.78 15.26
N LEU A 290 -20.77 -14.63 15.37
CA LEU A 290 -21.08 -13.44 14.56
C LEU A 290 -20.85 -13.73 13.07
N GLN A 291 -19.72 -14.35 12.72
CA GLN A 291 -19.50 -14.77 11.34
C GLN A 291 -20.55 -15.77 10.83
N LYS A 292 -20.95 -16.75 11.66
CA LYS A 292 -22.01 -17.70 11.28
C LYS A 292 -23.37 -17.02 11.10
N HIS A 293 -23.67 -16.00 11.92
CA HIS A 293 -24.91 -15.25 11.85
C HIS A 293 -25.01 -14.39 10.59
N TYR A 294 -23.92 -13.69 10.26
CA TYR A 294 -23.87 -12.77 9.12
C TYR A 294 -23.45 -13.44 7.81
N TYR A 295 -22.89 -14.66 7.84
CA TYR A 295 -22.39 -15.42 6.68
C TYR A 295 -21.14 -14.84 5.99
N PHE A 296 -20.51 -13.82 6.57
CA PHE A 296 -19.25 -13.25 6.09
C PHE A 296 -18.31 -12.94 7.27
N PRO A 297 -16.99 -12.84 7.05
CA PRO A 297 -16.04 -12.49 8.10
C PRO A 297 -16.34 -11.13 8.73
N GLN A 298 -16.22 -11.04 10.05
CA GLN A 298 -16.57 -9.87 10.85
C GLN A 298 -15.35 -9.24 11.53
N ASP A 299 -15.31 -7.92 11.51
CA ASP A 299 -14.53 -7.05 12.38
C ASP A 299 -15.46 -6.53 13.49
N CYS A 300 -15.11 -6.77 14.74
CA CYS A 300 -15.96 -6.49 15.90
C CYS A 300 -15.21 -5.69 16.97
N GLU A 301 -15.85 -4.67 17.52
CA GLU A 301 -15.38 -3.97 18.72
C GLU A 301 -16.05 -4.60 19.96
N TRP A 302 -15.29 -4.78 21.03
CA TRP A 302 -15.78 -5.35 22.30
C TRP A 302 -15.25 -4.59 23.52
N ALA A 303 -15.97 -4.72 24.64
CA ALA A 303 -15.68 -4.04 25.90
C ALA A 303 -15.99 -4.94 27.10
N LYS A 304 -15.17 -4.86 28.14
CA LYS A 304 -15.32 -5.60 29.40
C LYS A 304 -15.59 -4.63 30.54
N GLU A 305 -16.68 -4.82 31.27
CA GLU A 305 -16.98 -4.08 32.51
C GLU A 305 -17.35 -5.07 33.61
N LYS A 306 -16.63 -5.02 34.74
CA LYS A 306 -16.87 -5.86 35.93
C LYS A 306 -16.92 -7.36 35.57
N GLY A 307 -15.98 -7.82 34.76
CA GLY A 307 -15.90 -9.21 34.32
C GLY A 307 -16.93 -9.63 33.28
N LYS A 308 -17.81 -8.73 32.80
CA LYS A 308 -18.78 -9.04 31.75
C LYS A 308 -18.35 -8.47 30.41
N LEU A 309 -18.34 -9.31 29.37
CA LEU A 309 -18.02 -8.94 28.00
C LEU A 309 -19.25 -8.42 27.26
N TYR A 310 -19.03 -7.41 26.44
CA TYR A 310 -20.04 -6.79 25.58
C TYR A 310 -19.49 -6.62 24.16
N ILE A 311 -20.33 -6.82 23.15
CA ILE A 311 -20.04 -6.47 21.76
C ILE A 311 -20.64 -5.10 21.47
N VAL A 312 -19.81 -4.14 21.07
CA VAL A 312 -20.22 -2.73 20.92
C VAL A 312 -20.30 -2.28 19.46
N GLN A 313 -19.75 -3.06 18.53
CA GLN A 313 -19.90 -2.87 17.08
C GLN A 313 -19.55 -4.15 16.33
N THR A 314 -20.13 -4.35 15.16
CA THR A 314 -19.70 -5.38 14.19
C THR A 314 -19.89 -4.86 12.76
N ARG A 315 -19.03 -5.29 11.84
CA ARG A 315 -19.08 -4.97 10.40
C ARG A 315 -18.34 -6.02 9.55
N PRO A 316 -18.66 -6.14 8.25
CA PRO A 316 -17.91 -7.00 7.33
C PRO A 316 -16.43 -6.59 7.23
N ILE A 317 -15.55 -7.59 7.12
CA ILE A 317 -14.16 -7.36 6.71
C ILE A 317 -14.14 -7.15 5.18
N THR A 318 -13.87 -5.91 4.74
CA THR A 318 -13.91 -5.51 3.32
C THR A 318 -12.63 -5.80 2.55
N THR A 319 -11.55 -6.22 3.21
CA THR A 319 -10.28 -6.57 2.55
C THR A 319 -10.34 -7.90 1.79
N ILE A 320 -11.42 -8.68 1.93
CA ILE A 320 -11.54 -10.06 1.44
C ILE A 320 -12.43 -10.15 0.18
N SER A 321 -13.32 -9.17 -0.05
CA SER A 321 -14.43 -9.27 -1.02
C SER A 321 -14.01 -9.35 -2.50
N ALA A 322 -12.73 -9.23 -2.85
CA ALA A 322 -12.27 -9.38 -4.22
C ALA A 322 -12.03 -10.84 -4.68
N VAL A 323 -12.03 -11.84 -3.79
CA VAL A 323 -11.44 -13.16 -4.13
C VAL A 323 -12.37 -14.38 -3.89
N ASP A 324 -13.42 -14.29 -3.06
CA ASP A 324 -14.11 -15.49 -2.56
C ASP A 324 -15.54 -15.69 -3.07
N ARG A 325 -15.68 -16.23 -4.29
CA ARG A 325 -16.91 -16.91 -4.75
C ARG A 325 -16.67 -18.33 -5.30
N SER A 326 -15.56 -18.97 -4.92
CA SER A 326 -15.32 -20.36 -5.30
C SER A 326 -14.75 -21.18 -4.15
N GLU A 327 -15.62 -22.07 -3.66
CA GLU A 327 -15.31 -23.40 -3.13
C GLU A 327 -14.90 -23.54 -1.65
N ALA A 328 -15.90 -24.00 -0.88
CA ALA A 328 -15.72 -24.85 0.27
C ALA A 328 -15.39 -26.29 -0.18
N LYS A 329 -14.32 -26.89 0.36
CA LYS A 329 -14.26 -28.32 0.74
C LYS A 329 -12.99 -28.63 1.55
N ALA A 330 -13.20 -29.44 2.58
CA ALA A 330 -12.30 -29.80 3.66
C ALA A 330 -11.09 -30.66 3.24
N VAL A 331 -10.03 -30.70 4.08
CA VAL A 331 -9.64 -31.88 4.90
C VAL A 331 -8.23 -31.76 5.50
N LYS A 332 -8.19 -31.93 6.83
CA LYS A 332 -7.24 -32.58 7.77
C LYS A 332 -5.77 -32.11 7.95
N THR A 333 -5.52 -31.90 9.23
CA THR A 333 -4.30 -31.70 10.02
C THR A 333 -3.34 -32.90 10.05
N GLN A 334 -2.03 -32.62 10.18
CA GLN A 334 -1.08 -33.40 10.99
C GLN A 334 0.11 -32.57 11.50
N LYS A 335 0.65 -32.98 12.66
CA LYS A 335 1.48 -32.24 13.65
C LYS A 335 3.00 -32.48 13.55
N GLY A 336 3.77 -31.49 14.06
CA GLY A 336 5.04 -31.61 14.82
C GLY A 336 6.33 -31.51 13.97
N MET A 337 7.46 -30.88 14.33
CA MET A 337 8.09 -30.10 15.44
C MET A 337 9.19 -29.23 14.74
N GLY A 338 9.84 -28.19 15.27
CA GLY A 338 9.79 -27.35 16.48
C GLY A 338 10.62 -26.09 16.19
N PHE A 339 10.28 -24.93 16.77
CA PHE A 339 10.81 -23.61 16.35
C PHE A 339 11.40 -22.81 17.52
N VAL A 340 12.48 -22.07 17.23
CA VAL A 340 13.03 -21.01 18.10
C VAL A 340 12.16 -19.77 17.94
N LYS A 341 11.77 -19.15 19.06
CA LYS A 341 10.79 -18.06 19.15
C LYS A 341 11.25 -16.77 18.43
N THR A 342 10.43 -16.28 17.51
CA THR A 342 10.36 -14.88 17.08
C THR A 342 9.18 -14.17 17.74
N THR A 343 9.29 -12.87 18.00
CA THR A 343 8.13 -12.02 18.37
C THR A 343 7.17 -11.91 17.18
N GLU A 344 5.87 -12.05 17.42
CA GLU A 344 4.83 -12.07 16.37
C GLU A 344 4.33 -10.63 16.03
N ILE A 345 4.65 -9.62 16.86
CA ILE A 345 4.47 -8.18 16.57
C ILE A 345 5.66 -7.59 15.79
N PRO A 346 5.43 -6.86 14.69
CA PRO A 346 6.48 -6.12 14.02
C PRO A 346 6.92 -4.91 14.86
N ILE A 347 8.23 -4.82 15.15
CA ILE A 347 8.89 -3.65 15.76
C ILE A 347 8.62 -2.39 14.94
N VAL A 348 8.61 -2.54 13.61
CA VAL A 348 8.48 -1.45 12.65
C VAL A 348 7.62 -1.92 11.48
N THR A 349 6.75 -1.04 11.00
CA THR A 349 5.90 -1.26 9.82
C THR A 349 6.13 -0.15 8.79
N GLY A 350 6.05 -0.49 7.52
CA GLY A 350 6.13 0.44 6.40
C GLY A 350 5.41 -0.11 5.18
N ALA A 351 5.60 0.54 4.04
CA ALA A 351 5.08 0.05 2.77
C ALA A 351 5.79 -1.25 2.36
N ALA A 352 5.00 -2.27 2.00
CA ALA A 352 5.49 -3.50 1.38
C ALA A 352 6.17 -3.18 0.04
N ALA A 353 7.49 -3.20 0.04
CA ALA A 353 8.29 -2.73 -1.07
C ALA A 353 8.75 -3.89 -1.95
N SER A 354 9.26 -4.97 -1.38
CA SER A 354 9.68 -6.15 -2.15
C SER A 354 9.35 -7.42 -1.38
N PRO A 355 8.60 -8.36 -1.96
CA PRO A 355 8.12 -9.54 -1.24
C PRO A 355 9.25 -10.49 -0.85
N GLY A 356 9.05 -11.21 0.26
CA GLY A 356 9.96 -12.23 0.76
C GLY A 356 10.23 -12.09 2.26
N LEU A 357 10.94 -13.05 2.84
CA LEU A 357 11.37 -13.05 4.24
C LEU A 357 12.89 -13.06 4.32
N GLY A 358 13.45 -12.11 5.06
CA GLY A 358 14.89 -11.97 5.24
C GLY A 358 15.23 -11.75 6.70
N THR A 359 16.27 -12.41 7.19
CA THR A 359 16.61 -12.42 8.62
C THR A 359 18.09 -12.19 8.81
N GLY A 360 18.44 -11.31 9.74
CA GLY A 360 19.84 -10.98 10.01
C GLY A 360 20.02 -9.93 11.11
N PRO A 361 21.27 -9.70 11.54
CA PRO A 361 21.61 -8.60 12.44
C PRO A 361 21.41 -7.25 11.73
N VAL A 362 20.76 -6.32 12.42
CA VAL A 362 20.53 -4.95 11.95
C VAL A 362 21.86 -4.21 11.81
N LYS A 363 22.07 -3.59 10.66
CA LYS A 363 23.15 -2.63 10.38
C LYS A 363 22.55 -1.30 9.97
N ILE A 364 22.70 -0.29 10.83
CA ILE A 364 22.17 1.04 10.59
C ILE A 364 23.23 1.88 9.89
N LEU A 365 22.89 2.35 8.69
CA LEU A 365 23.70 3.26 7.91
C LEU A 365 23.05 4.63 7.89
N LYS A 366 23.76 5.64 8.39
CA LYS A 366 23.30 7.03 8.30
C LYS A 366 23.77 7.64 6.99
N ARG A 367 24.91 7.19 6.46
CA ARG A 367 25.53 7.73 5.24
C ARG A 367 26.13 6.60 4.38
N PRO A 368 26.20 6.76 3.04
CA PRO A 368 26.72 5.70 2.17
C PRO A 368 28.20 5.35 2.40
N LYS A 369 29.01 6.22 3.02
CA LYS A 369 30.39 5.87 3.41
C LYS A 369 30.47 4.71 4.42
N GLU A 370 29.35 4.33 5.03
CA GLU A 370 29.27 3.29 6.04
C GLU A 370 28.94 1.90 5.45
N ILE A 371 28.83 1.75 4.11
CA ILE A 371 28.47 0.49 3.43
C ILE A 371 29.39 -0.69 3.79
N GLY A 372 30.63 -0.43 4.21
CA GLY A 372 31.56 -1.44 4.71
C GLY A 372 31.11 -2.13 6.01
N LYS A 373 30.14 -1.57 6.73
CA LYS A 373 29.56 -2.18 7.94
C LYS A 373 28.67 -3.39 7.64
N VAL A 374 28.14 -3.50 6.43
CA VAL A 374 27.18 -4.54 6.03
C VAL A 374 27.91 -5.77 5.51
N GLN A 375 27.69 -6.88 6.19
CA GLN A 375 28.18 -8.20 5.83
C GLN A 375 27.07 -9.05 5.21
N LYS A 376 27.46 -10.18 4.61
CA LYS A 376 26.51 -11.08 3.97
C LYS A 376 25.57 -11.68 5.03
N GLY A 377 24.25 -11.49 4.85
CA GLY A 377 23.23 -11.96 5.78
C GLY A 377 22.72 -10.91 6.77
N ASP A 378 23.21 -9.67 6.72
CA ASP A 378 22.77 -8.58 7.61
C ASP A 378 21.43 -7.98 7.15
N VAL A 379 20.69 -7.31 8.04
CA VAL A 379 19.53 -6.48 7.66
C VAL A 379 19.99 -5.03 7.56
N LEU A 380 19.92 -4.46 6.36
CA LEU A 380 20.32 -3.09 6.10
C LEU A 380 19.19 -2.14 6.51
N VAL A 381 19.49 -1.17 7.39
CA VAL A 381 18.54 -0.14 7.82
C VAL A 381 19.14 1.24 7.53
N ALA A 382 18.39 2.12 6.85
CA ALA A 382 18.87 3.47 6.51
C ALA A 382 17.71 4.47 6.42
N PRO A 383 17.94 5.80 6.59
CA PRO A 383 16.86 6.78 6.41
C PRO A 383 16.29 6.71 4.98
N MET A 384 17.19 6.68 4.00
CA MET A 384 16.89 6.47 2.59
C MET A 384 18.08 5.76 1.96
N THR A 385 17.84 4.88 0.98
CA THR A 385 18.93 4.34 0.15
C THR A 385 19.10 5.18 -1.09
N SER A 386 20.33 5.56 -1.38
CA SER A 386 20.76 5.92 -2.72
C SER A 386 21.41 4.71 -3.40
N PRO A 387 21.67 4.77 -4.70
CA PRO A 387 22.36 3.71 -5.43
C PRO A 387 23.78 3.41 -4.91
N ASP A 388 24.35 4.34 -4.15
CA ASP A 388 25.55 4.15 -3.33
C ASP A 388 25.50 2.96 -2.39
N TYR A 389 24.29 2.59 -1.95
CA TYR A 389 24.05 1.51 -1.02
C TYR A 389 23.99 0.16 -1.72
N VAL A 390 23.91 0.09 -3.06
CA VAL A 390 23.74 -1.16 -3.82
C VAL A 390 24.76 -2.25 -3.43
N PRO A 391 26.07 -1.97 -3.26
CA PRO A 391 27.03 -2.98 -2.82
C PRO A 391 26.73 -3.58 -1.43
N ALA A 392 26.11 -2.79 -0.54
CA ALA A 392 25.66 -3.26 0.77
C ALA A 392 24.30 -3.96 0.68
N MET A 393 23.37 -3.44 -0.13
CA MET A 393 22.05 -4.03 -0.38
C MET A 393 22.17 -5.48 -0.88
N LYS A 394 23.11 -5.76 -1.80
CA LYS A 394 23.38 -7.13 -2.29
C LYS A 394 23.86 -8.12 -1.23
N LYS A 395 24.50 -7.61 -0.18
CA LYS A 395 24.96 -8.44 0.94
C LYS A 395 23.84 -8.66 1.95
N ALA A 396 22.86 -7.77 1.98
CA ALA A 396 21.81 -7.79 2.98
C ALA A 396 20.84 -8.95 2.75
N ALA A 397 20.39 -9.58 3.84
CA ALA A 397 19.29 -10.53 3.84
C ALA A 397 17.93 -9.82 3.67
N ALA A 398 17.83 -8.55 4.08
CA ALA A 398 16.67 -7.68 3.88
C ALA A 398 17.03 -6.19 4.02
N ILE A 399 16.15 -5.31 3.54
CA ILE A 399 16.35 -3.86 3.54
C ILE A 399 15.15 -3.15 4.18
N VAL A 400 15.42 -2.19 5.06
CA VAL A 400 14.42 -1.35 5.72
C VAL A 400 14.80 0.12 5.54
N THR A 401 13.87 0.98 5.06
CA THR A 401 14.11 2.43 4.99
C THR A 401 13.01 3.27 5.64
N ASP A 402 13.40 4.36 6.31
CA ASP A 402 12.47 5.30 6.93
C ASP A 402 11.65 6.07 5.91
N GLU A 403 12.28 6.43 4.80
CA GLU A 403 11.70 7.21 3.72
C GLU A 403 11.58 6.37 2.43
N GLY A 404 10.76 6.86 1.50
CA GLY A 404 10.51 6.25 0.20
C GLY A 404 9.20 5.45 0.12
N GLY A 405 8.48 5.59 -0.99
CA GLY A 405 7.27 4.81 -1.28
C GLY A 405 7.56 3.49 -1.99
N GLN A 406 6.51 2.75 -2.36
CA GLN A 406 6.63 1.48 -3.10
C GLN A 406 7.38 1.58 -4.44
N THR A 407 7.55 2.79 -4.97
CA THR A 407 8.30 3.08 -6.19
C THR A 407 9.67 3.71 -5.92
N SER A 408 10.08 3.84 -4.66
CA SER A 408 11.38 4.43 -4.31
C SER A 408 12.55 3.60 -4.81
N HIS A 409 13.75 4.20 -4.81
CA HIS A 409 14.98 3.49 -5.13
C HIS A 409 15.11 2.17 -4.35
N ALA A 410 14.93 2.21 -3.02
CA ALA A 410 14.99 1.02 -2.16
C ALA A 410 14.04 -0.08 -2.61
N ALA A 411 12.79 0.28 -2.88
CA ALA A 411 11.73 -0.66 -3.27
C ALA A 411 12.02 -1.34 -4.62
N ILE A 412 12.39 -0.53 -5.62
CA ILE A 412 12.65 -1.03 -6.97
C ILE A 412 13.86 -1.96 -6.97
N VAL A 413 14.96 -1.49 -6.38
CA VAL A 413 16.22 -2.23 -6.35
C VAL A 413 16.04 -3.54 -5.60
N SER A 414 15.32 -3.53 -4.48
CA SER A 414 15.06 -4.75 -3.72
C SER A 414 14.16 -5.75 -4.46
N ARG A 415 13.15 -5.30 -5.23
CA ARG A 415 12.32 -6.19 -6.07
C ARG A 415 13.13 -6.89 -7.15
N GLU A 416 14.03 -6.13 -7.77
CA GLU A 416 14.94 -6.64 -8.80
C GLU A 416 15.91 -7.66 -8.21
N LEU A 417 16.48 -7.34 -7.03
CA LEU A 417 17.34 -8.25 -6.28
C LEU A 417 16.59 -9.44 -5.65
N GLY A 418 15.26 -9.43 -5.66
CA GLY A 418 14.45 -10.40 -4.91
C GLY A 418 14.73 -10.37 -3.39
N ILE A 419 15.25 -9.25 -2.89
CA ILE A 419 15.55 -9.05 -1.47
C ILE A 419 14.28 -8.50 -0.81
N PRO A 420 13.85 -9.07 0.32
CA PRO A 420 12.75 -8.56 1.13
C PRO A 420 12.99 -7.10 1.51
N CYS A 421 12.01 -6.23 1.24
CA CYS A 421 12.16 -4.81 1.54
C CYS A 421 10.89 -4.15 2.06
N VAL A 422 11.07 -3.31 3.07
CA VAL A 422 10.06 -2.46 3.68
C VAL A 422 10.57 -1.02 3.61
N VAL A 423 9.77 -0.11 3.08
CA VAL A 423 10.15 1.31 2.87
C VAL A 423 9.12 2.23 3.52
N GLY A 424 9.48 3.47 3.81
CA GLY A 424 8.53 4.40 4.41
C GLY A 424 8.16 3.99 5.84
N THR A 425 9.11 3.45 6.61
CA THR A 425 8.86 3.08 8.01
C THR A 425 8.76 4.28 8.95
N HIS A 426 9.20 5.46 8.49
CA HIS A 426 9.33 6.72 9.23
C HIS A 426 10.33 6.71 10.41
N ASP A 427 10.41 5.62 11.16
CA ASP A 427 11.17 5.55 12.42
C ASP A 427 12.03 4.28 12.58
N GLY A 428 12.22 3.52 11.51
CA GLY A 428 13.02 2.29 11.45
C GLY A 428 14.47 2.46 11.90
N THR A 429 15.16 3.53 11.51
CA THR A 429 16.54 3.80 11.99
C THR A 429 16.63 4.14 13.47
N SER A 430 15.51 4.54 14.09
CA SER A 430 15.44 4.89 15.51
C SER A 430 14.96 3.74 16.40
N LYS A 431 14.03 2.92 15.90
CA LYS A 431 13.43 1.80 16.63
C LYS A 431 14.24 0.50 16.54
N LEU A 432 14.89 0.25 15.40
CA LEU A 432 15.75 -0.92 15.24
C LEU A 432 17.10 -0.67 15.91
N LYS A 433 17.59 -1.66 16.65
CA LYS A 433 18.86 -1.56 17.39
C LYS A 433 19.99 -2.19 16.61
N GLU A 434 21.10 -1.47 16.46
CA GLU A 434 22.32 -1.98 15.82
C GLU A 434 22.73 -3.35 16.41
N GLY A 435 23.00 -4.31 15.54
CA GLY A 435 23.39 -5.69 15.90
C GLY A 435 22.25 -6.61 16.36
N SER A 436 21.03 -6.10 16.56
CA SER A 436 19.90 -6.95 16.92
C SER A 436 19.45 -7.81 15.74
N ILE A 437 19.13 -9.09 15.99
CA ILE A 437 18.59 -9.96 14.93
C ILE A 437 17.14 -9.57 14.68
N VAL A 438 16.80 -9.30 13.42
CA VAL A 438 15.42 -9.03 13.00
C VAL A 438 15.04 -9.86 11.78
N THR A 439 13.75 -10.08 11.61
CA THR A 439 13.16 -10.68 10.41
C THR A 439 12.32 -9.63 9.70
N VAL A 440 12.57 -9.40 8.43
CA VAL A 440 11.82 -8.49 7.57
C VAL A 440 10.91 -9.31 6.67
N ASP A 441 9.61 -9.05 6.75
CA ASP A 441 8.58 -9.51 5.83
C ASP A 441 8.25 -8.38 4.85
N GLY A 442 8.89 -8.43 3.69
CA GLY A 442 8.73 -7.39 2.68
C GLY A 442 7.41 -7.52 1.89
N ALA A 443 6.66 -8.62 2.05
CA ALA A 443 5.34 -8.77 1.44
C ALA A 443 4.25 -8.07 2.26
N LEU A 444 4.38 -8.09 3.59
CA LEU A 444 3.46 -7.43 4.52
C LEU A 444 3.92 -6.04 4.96
N GLY A 445 5.16 -5.65 4.67
CA GLY A 445 5.69 -4.35 5.08
C GLY A 445 6.09 -4.33 6.56
N GLN A 446 6.57 -5.45 7.11
CA GLN A 446 6.69 -5.67 8.56
C GLN A 446 8.10 -6.13 8.98
N VAL A 447 8.62 -5.66 10.12
CA VAL A 447 9.94 -6.04 10.65
C VAL A 447 9.82 -6.52 12.09
N PHE A 448 10.26 -7.73 12.42
CA PHE A 448 10.09 -8.43 13.71
C PHE A 448 11.41 -8.65 14.45
N VAL A 449 11.41 -8.81 15.78
CA VAL A 449 12.62 -9.23 16.53
C VAL A 449 12.84 -10.74 16.36
N GLY A 450 14.10 -11.11 16.15
CA GLY A 450 14.56 -12.49 16.14
C GLY A 450 14.57 -13.14 14.75
N ALA A 451 14.96 -14.41 14.70
CA ALA A 451 15.12 -15.17 13.47
C ALA A 451 13.94 -16.09 13.17
N LYS A 452 13.14 -15.77 12.15
CA LYS A 452 12.06 -16.64 11.68
C LYS A 452 12.66 -17.69 10.75
N THR A 453 13.03 -18.84 11.29
CA THR A 453 13.47 -19.96 10.46
C THR A 453 12.24 -20.58 9.80
N VAL A 454 12.03 -20.28 8.53
CA VAL A 454 11.08 -21.02 7.70
C VAL A 454 11.79 -22.32 7.30
N LYS A 455 11.24 -23.49 7.66
CA LYS A 455 11.64 -24.74 7.01
C LYS A 455 11.51 -24.49 5.51
N GLN A 456 12.57 -24.71 4.75
CA GLN A 456 12.49 -24.81 3.30
C GLN A 456 11.70 -26.09 2.97
N GLU A 457 10.39 -26.11 3.28
CA GLU A 457 9.46 -27.01 2.63
C GLU A 457 9.54 -26.61 1.17
N ALA A 458 10.11 -27.51 0.35
CA ALA A 458 10.08 -27.39 -1.09
C ALA A 458 8.67 -26.96 -1.45
N ALA A 459 8.51 -25.69 -1.87
CA ALA A 459 7.23 -25.08 -2.05
C ALA A 459 6.36 -26.07 -2.81
N ILE A 460 5.26 -26.52 -2.19
CA ILE A 460 4.15 -27.03 -2.96
C ILE A 460 3.76 -25.81 -3.78
N LYS A 461 4.36 -25.69 -4.97
CA LYS A 461 3.89 -24.82 -6.04
C LYS A 461 2.45 -25.26 -6.21
N LEU A 462 1.53 -24.56 -5.58
CA LEU A 462 0.24 -24.28 -6.19
C LEU A 462 0.64 -23.82 -7.59
N LYS A 463 0.56 -24.74 -8.55
CA LYS A 463 0.73 -24.40 -9.95
C LYS A 463 -0.43 -23.46 -10.20
N GLU A 464 -0.18 -22.16 -10.03
CA GLU A 464 -0.96 -21.15 -10.72
C GLU A 464 -1.11 -21.67 -12.13
N LYS A 465 -2.36 -21.78 -12.56
CA LYS A 465 -2.72 -22.34 -13.85
C LYS A 465 -1.96 -21.51 -14.88
N ILE A 466 -0.85 -22.03 -15.39
CA ILE A 466 0.01 -21.31 -16.35
C ILE A 466 -0.89 -21.01 -17.53
N VAL A 467 -1.27 -19.75 -17.67
CA VAL A 467 -2.08 -19.27 -18.79
C VAL A 467 -1.16 -19.29 -20.00
N LYS A 468 -1.08 -20.46 -20.67
CA LYS A 468 -0.34 -20.64 -21.93
C LYS A 468 -1.13 -20.06 -23.12
N THR A 469 -1.66 -18.86 -22.96
CA THR A 469 -2.35 -18.15 -24.04
C THR A 469 -1.29 -17.38 -24.82
N LYS A 470 -1.19 -17.68 -26.12
CA LYS A 470 -0.33 -16.94 -27.03
C LYS A 470 -0.93 -15.54 -27.24
N THR A 471 -0.14 -14.52 -26.98
CA THR A 471 -0.52 -13.10 -27.14
C THR A 471 0.27 -12.47 -28.29
N ALA A 472 -0.30 -11.45 -28.93
CA ALA A 472 0.39 -10.65 -29.94
C ALA A 472 1.38 -9.66 -29.30
N THR A 473 0.96 -8.98 -28.23
CA THR A 473 1.81 -8.19 -27.35
C THR A 473 2.68 -9.13 -26.52
N LYS A 474 3.99 -8.95 -26.61
CA LYS A 474 4.98 -9.79 -25.91
C LYS A 474 5.06 -9.41 -24.43
N ILE A 475 5.26 -10.39 -23.56
CA ILE A 475 5.50 -10.19 -22.13
C ILE A 475 6.99 -10.38 -21.86
N TYR A 476 7.66 -9.28 -21.58
CA TYR A 476 9.03 -9.23 -21.13
C TYR A 476 9.12 -9.02 -19.61
N VAL A 477 10.31 -9.21 -19.05
CA VAL A 477 10.58 -8.94 -17.63
C VAL A 477 11.63 -7.85 -17.44
N ASN A 478 11.50 -7.14 -16.32
CA ASN A 478 12.53 -6.28 -15.75
C ASN A 478 13.47 -7.14 -14.88
N LEU A 479 14.77 -7.12 -15.15
CA LEU A 479 15.79 -7.87 -14.41
C LEU A 479 17.01 -7.01 -14.11
N ALA A 480 17.74 -7.40 -13.07
CA ALA A 480 19.02 -6.77 -12.73
C ALA A 480 20.06 -7.71 -12.12
N GLU A 481 19.66 -8.91 -11.67
CA GLU A 481 20.54 -9.88 -11.03
C GLU A 481 20.77 -11.16 -11.85
N PRO A 482 22.03 -11.57 -12.07
CA PRO A 482 22.36 -12.79 -12.79
C PRO A 482 21.77 -14.07 -12.15
N GLU A 483 21.69 -14.14 -10.82
CA GLU A 483 21.32 -15.34 -10.08
C GLU A 483 19.88 -15.81 -10.37
N ARG A 484 18.98 -14.85 -10.60
CA ARG A 484 17.55 -15.11 -10.85
C ARG A 484 17.24 -15.39 -12.32
N ALA A 485 18.19 -15.13 -13.22
CA ALA A 485 17.97 -15.21 -14.67
C ALA A 485 17.50 -16.61 -15.11
N GLN A 486 18.13 -17.67 -14.60
CA GLN A 486 17.78 -19.05 -14.97
C GLN A 486 16.40 -19.48 -14.47
N GLU A 487 15.99 -19.02 -13.29
CA GLU A 487 14.68 -19.35 -12.74
C GLU A 487 13.57 -18.65 -13.54
N ILE A 488 13.73 -17.36 -13.79
CA ILE A 488 12.73 -16.54 -14.48
C ILE A 488 12.62 -16.94 -15.94
N ALA A 489 13.73 -17.32 -16.57
CA ALA A 489 13.73 -17.86 -17.93
C ALA A 489 12.86 -19.12 -18.10
N LYS A 490 12.61 -19.90 -17.03
CA LYS A 490 11.73 -21.09 -17.06
C LYS A 490 10.24 -20.72 -17.04
N GLN A 491 9.89 -19.48 -16.72
CA GLN A 491 8.50 -19.01 -16.73
C GLN A 491 8.03 -18.69 -18.15
N TYR A 492 6.72 -18.46 -18.33
CA TYR A 492 6.15 -18.18 -19.65
C TYR A 492 6.34 -16.71 -20.04
N VAL A 493 7.61 -16.37 -20.32
CA VAL A 493 8.10 -15.02 -20.65
C VAL A 493 8.79 -15.01 -22.02
N ASP A 494 8.61 -13.93 -22.77
CA ASP A 494 9.05 -13.78 -24.15
C ASP A 494 10.46 -13.17 -24.27
N GLY A 495 11.08 -12.73 -23.18
CA GLY A 495 12.40 -12.09 -23.14
C GLY A 495 12.60 -11.16 -21.95
N VAL A 496 13.69 -10.40 -21.96
CA VAL A 496 14.00 -9.35 -20.97
C VAL A 496 13.92 -8.00 -21.65
N GLY A 497 12.99 -7.15 -21.20
CA GLY A 497 12.70 -5.86 -21.82
C GLY A 497 13.50 -4.71 -21.21
N LEU A 498 13.96 -4.92 -19.97
CA LEU A 498 14.85 -4.03 -19.26
C LEU A 498 15.81 -4.85 -18.39
N LEU A 499 17.05 -5.00 -18.84
CA LEU A 499 18.17 -5.45 -18.02
C LEU A 499 18.98 -4.23 -17.55
N ARG A 500 19.02 -4.02 -16.24
CA ARG A 500 19.67 -2.87 -15.61
C ARG A 500 21.16 -3.09 -15.35
N ALA A 501 21.99 -2.13 -15.78
CA ALA A 501 23.44 -2.15 -15.62
C ALA A 501 23.92 -1.89 -14.18
N GLU A 502 23.13 -1.14 -13.43
CA GLU A 502 23.50 -0.51 -12.16
C GLU A 502 24.08 -1.52 -11.16
N PHE A 503 23.45 -2.68 -11.07
CA PHE A 503 23.86 -3.73 -10.16
C PHE A 503 25.14 -4.44 -10.57
N MET A 504 25.32 -4.71 -11.86
CA MET A 504 26.55 -5.33 -12.38
C MET A 504 27.73 -4.38 -12.12
N ILE A 505 27.54 -3.08 -12.34
CA ILE A 505 28.58 -2.06 -12.11
C ILE A 505 28.88 -1.87 -10.62
N ALA A 506 27.85 -1.83 -9.78
CA ALA A 506 28.04 -1.81 -8.34
C ALA A 506 28.79 -3.06 -7.83
N ASN A 507 28.58 -4.23 -8.44
CA ASN A 507 29.31 -5.46 -8.15
C ASN A 507 30.78 -5.42 -8.59
N ILE A 508 31.06 -4.77 -9.71
CA ILE A 508 32.45 -4.51 -10.12
C ILE A 508 33.15 -3.66 -9.07
N GLY A 509 32.42 -2.72 -8.44
CA GLY A 509 32.80 -2.07 -7.18
C GLY A 509 33.85 -0.97 -7.31
N ILE A 510 34.15 -0.53 -8.54
CA ILE A 510 35.10 0.54 -8.83
C ILE A 510 34.50 1.50 -9.86
N HIS A 511 34.74 2.79 -9.68
CA HIS A 511 34.32 3.81 -10.63
C HIS A 511 34.98 3.56 -12.00
N PRO A 512 34.27 3.61 -13.15
CA PRO A 512 34.86 3.31 -14.45
C PRO A 512 36.08 4.18 -14.80
N LYS A 513 36.02 5.49 -14.52
CA LYS A 513 37.21 6.37 -14.70
C LYS A 513 38.37 5.98 -13.79
N GLN A 514 38.09 5.48 -12.59
CA GLN A 514 39.15 4.97 -11.71
C GLN A 514 39.71 3.65 -12.24
N ALA A 515 38.88 2.76 -12.78
CA ALA A 515 39.35 1.53 -13.41
C ALA A 515 40.26 1.82 -14.60
N ILE A 516 39.94 2.84 -15.41
CA ILE A 516 40.80 3.32 -16.50
C ILE A 516 42.12 3.88 -15.95
N ALA A 517 42.06 4.75 -14.94
CA ALA A 517 43.25 5.32 -14.31
C ALA A 517 44.17 4.25 -13.71
N ASP A 518 43.59 3.21 -13.11
CA ASP A 518 44.27 2.06 -12.54
C ASP A 518 44.78 1.04 -13.58
N LYS A 519 44.48 1.25 -14.88
CA LYS A 519 44.73 0.30 -15.98
C LYS A 519 44.07 -1.08 -15.77
N LYS A 520 42.84 -1.10 -15.27
CA LYS A 520 42.02 -2.29 -14.97
C LYS A 520 40.78 -2.39 -15.86
N GLN A 521 40.83 -1.83 -17.07
CA GLN A 521 39.72 -1.85 -18.03
C GLN A 521 39.29 -3.28 -18.36
N ASP A 522 40.24 -4.17 -18.64
CA ASP A 522 39.95 -5.55 -19.03
C ASP A 522 39.18 -6.30 -17.93
N ILE A 523 39.55 -6.09 -16.66
CA ILE A 523 38.84 -6.68 -15.52
C ILE A 523 37.41 -6.16 -15.42
N PHE A 524 37.19 -4.87 -15.72
CA PHE A 524 35.86 -4.29 -15.74
C PHE A 524 35.01 -4.89 -16.87
N ILE A 525 35.57 -4.96 -18.08
CA ILE A 525 34.93 -5.51 -19.27
C ILE A 525 34.60 -6.99 -19.08
N ASP A 526 35.55 -7.78 -18.58
CA ASP A 526 35.39 -9.21 -18.33
C ASP A 526 34.24 -9.48 -17.37
N LYS A 527 34.23 -8.80 -16.22
CA LYS A 527 33.16 -8.97 -15.22
C LYS A 527 31.80 -8.59 -15.77
N LEU A 528 31.69 -7.47 -16.49
CA LEU A 528 30.44 -7.05 -17.09
C LEU A 528 29.98 -8.04 -18.17
N ALA A 529 30.89 -8.52 -19.02
CA ALA A 529 30.59 -9.51 -20.05
C ALA A 529 30.16 -10.86 -19.46
N ASP A 530 30.77 -11.31 -18.36
CA ASP A 530 30.41 -12.55 -17.68
C ASP A 530 29.00 -12.47 -17.08
N ASP A 531 28.67 -11.36 -16.40
CA ASP A 531 27.33 -11.12 -15.86
C ASP A 531 26.29 -11.08 -17.00
N LEU A 532 26.55 -10.31 -18.07
CA LEU A 532 25.66 -10.22 -19.25
C LEU A 532 25.48 -11.58 -19.94
N THR A 533 26.54 -12.37 -20.05
CA THR A 533 26.50 -13.71 -20.64
C THR A 533 25.53 -14.62 -19.89
N THR A 534 25.45 -14.49 -18.56
CA THR A 534 24.54 -15.29 -17.73
C THR A 534 23.07 -15.08 -18.13
N PHE A 535 22.67 -13.82 -18.35
CA PHE A 535 21.31 -13.50 -18.82
C PHE A 535 21.09 -13.98 -20.26
N CYS A 536 22.01 -13.66 -21.17
CA CYS A 536 21.86 -13.99 -22.58
C CYS A 536 21.73 -15.51 -22.79
N LYS A 537 22.55 -16.29 -22.09
CA LYS A 537 22.49 -17.76 -22.08
C LYS A 537 21.17 -18.29 -21.52
N ALA A 538 20.68 -17.73 -20.42
CA ALA A 538 19.45 -18.19 -19.78
C ALA A 538 18.21 -17.96 -20.66
N PHE A 539 18.18 -16.84 -21.38
CA PHE A 539 17.03 -16.46 -22.20
C PHE A 539 17.11 -16.95 -23.65
N TYR A 540 18.29 -17.39 -24.13
CA TYR A 540 18.51 -17.76 -25.53
C TYR A 540 17.44 -18.73 -26.09
N PRO A 541 16.86 -18.46 -27.28
CA PRO A 541 17.13 -17.35 -28.21
C PRO A 541 16.28 -16.08 -27.97
N ARG A 542 15.55 -15.98 -26.85
CA ARG A 542 14.70 -14.81 -26.55
C ARG A 542 15.54 -13.55 -26.32
N PRO A 543 15.06 -12.36 -26.72
CA PRO A 543 15.81 -11.11 -26.62
C PRO A 543 16.10 -10.72 -25.17
N VAL A 544 17.25 -10.07 -24.98
CA VAL A 544 17.67 -9.42 -23.73
C VAL A 544 18.07 -7.98 -24.04
N THR A 545 17.25 -7.02 -23.63
CA THR A 545 17.52 -5.59 -23.84
C THR A 545 18.27 -5.02 -22.64
N TYR A 546 19.57 -4.83 -22.78
CA TYR A 546 20.44 -4.18 -21.79
C TYR A 546 20.32 -2.67 -21.89
N ARG A 547 19.97 -2.02 -20.78
CA ARG A 547 20.04 -0.56 -20.64
C ARG A 547 21.45 -0.19 -20.22
N ALA A 548 22.10 0.67 -21.01
CA ALA A 548 23.38 1.26 -20.63
C ALA A 548 23.26 1.99 -19.28
N THR A 549 24.39 2.20 -18.62
CA THR A 549 24.40 2.71 -17.25
C THR A 549 23.73 4.06 -17.09
N ASP A 550 22.71 4.13 -16.25
CA ASP A 550 21.97 5.37 -15.98
C ASP A 550 22.27 5.95 -14.59
N PHE A 551 23.42 5.61 -14.01
CA PHE A 551 23.87 6.17 -12.72
C PHE A 551 23.96 7.70 -12.77
N LYS A 552 23.34 8.33 -11.78
CA LYS A 552 23.50 9.73 -11.41
C LYS A 552 24.88 9.95 -10.74
N THR A 553 25.29 11.20 -10.62
CA THR A 553 26.61 11.57 -10.06
C THR A 553 26.81 11.12 -8.61
N ASN A 554 25.75 11.16 -7.79
CA ASN A 554 25.81 10.66 -6.41
C ASN A 554 26.14 9.16 -6.38
N GLU A 555 25.47 8.35 -7.20
CA GLU A 555 25.66 6.89 -7.33
C GLU A 555 27.10 6.52 -7.67
N TYR A 556 27.63 7.17 -8.71
CA TYR A 556 29.01 6.96 -9.12
C TYR A 556 29.99 7.41 -8.04
N ARG A 557 29.68 8.47 -7.29
CA ARG A 557 30.55 9.01 -6.23
C ARG A 557 30.88 7.96 -5.17
N SER A 558 29.95 7.05 -4.89
CA SER A 558 30.13 6.09 -3.81
C SER A 558 30.80 4.79 -4.21
N LEU A 559 31.05 4.59 -5.51
CA LEU A 559 31.98 3.56 -5.94
C LEU A 559 33.41 3.91 -5.49
N LYS A 560 34.26 2.89 -5.37
CA LYS A 560 35.68 3.11 -5.05
C LYS A 560 36.31 4.04 -6.09
N GLY A 561 36.88 5.16 -5.63
CA GLY A 561 37.47 6.20 -6.46
C GLY A 561 36.48 7.22 -7.04
N GLY A 562 35.17 7.03 -6.88
CA GLY A 562 34.13 7.89 -7.47
C GLY A 562 34.15 9.33 -6.97
N ALA A 563 34.43 9.54 -5.67
CA ALA A 563 34.54 10.87 -5.06
C ALA A 563 35.51 11.83 -5.76
N THR A 564 36.53 11.30 -6.44
CA THR A 564 37.50 12.09 -7.20
C THR A 564 36.94 12.57 -8.53
N TRP A 565 36.05 11.79 -9.15
CA TRP A 565 35.59 12.02 -10.52
C TRP A 565 34.21 12.69 -10.60
N GLU A 566 33.41 12.63 -9.53
CA GLU A 566 31.99 12.98 -9.58
C GLU A 566 31.66 14.25 -8.77
N PRO A 567 31.13 15.32 -9.42
CA PRO A 567 30.78 16.59 -8.77
C PRO A 567 29.44 16.54 -8.03
N VAL A 568 29.33 17.20 -6.87
CA VAL A 568 28.07 17.24 -6.09
C VAL A 568 27.04 18.07 -6.84
N GLU A 569 25.91 17.46 -7.20
CA GLU A 569 24.82 18.15 -7.91
C GLU A 569 23.64 18.43 -6.96
N PRO A 570 22.99 19.60 -7.07
CA PRO A 570 21.78 19.90 -6.31
C PRO A 570 20.61 18.96 -6.63
N ASN A 571 20.46 18.58 -7.91
CA ASN A 571 19.37 17.72 -8.38
C ASN A 571 19.93 16.57 -9.26
N PRO A 572 20.46 15.50 -8.65
CA PRO A 572 21.07 14.39 -9.40
C PRO A 572 20.12 13.72 -10.40
N MET A 573 18.80 13.76 -10.16
CA MET A 573 17.79 13.23 -11.10
C MET A 573 17.89 13.86 -12.48
N LEU A 574 18.16 15.17 -12.55
CA LEU A 574 18.21 15.96 -13.80
C LEU A 574 19.65 16.16 -14.32
N GLY A 575 20.64 15.69 -13.55
CA GLY A 575 22.05 16.04 -13.70
C GLY A 575 22.85 15.20 -14.70
N PHE A 576 24.14 15.05 -14.42
CA PHE A 576 25.14 14.44 -15.31
C PHE A 576 25.00 12.91 -15.40
N ARG A 577 24.07 12.43 -16.23
CA ARG A 577 23.72 11.01 -16.45
C ARG A 577 23.25 10.69 -17.88
N GLY A 578 23.06 9.40 -18.17
CA GLY A 578 22.53 8.86 -19.42
C GLY A 578 23.36 9.22 -20.66
N ALA A 579 22.69 9.39 -21.80
CA ALA A 579 23.34 9.66 -23.10
C ALA A 579 24.36 10.80 -23.07
N PHE A 580 24.07 11.88 -22.35
CA PHE A 580 24.98 13.01 -22.21
C PHE A 580 26.35 12.59 -21.65
N ARG A 581 26.35 11.75 -20.61
CA ARG A 581 27.58 11.23 -20.00
C ARG A 581 28.38 10.37 -20.97
N TYR A 582 27.72 9.58 -21.81
CA TYR A 582 28.40 8.74 -22.81
C TYR A 582 29.12 9.58 -23.86
N VAL A 583 28.51 10.69 -24.28
CA VAL A 583 29.12 11.63 -25.23
C VAL A 583 30.24 12.43 -24.58
N SER A 584 30.08 12.83 -23.31
CA SER A 584 31.09 13.59 -22.56
C SER A 584 32.28 12.76 -22.07
N SER A 585 32.13 11.44 -21.94
CA SER A 585 33.22 10.53 -21.55
C SER A 585 33.15 9.22 -22.33
N PRO A 586 33.42 9.26 -23.65
CA PRO A 586 33.31 8.08 -24.53
C PRO A 586 34.17 6.91 -24.07
N GLU A 587 35.34 7.17 -23.47
CA GLU A 587 36.25 6.16 -22.95
C GLU A 587 35.62 5.28 -21.87
N VAL A 588 34.67 5.82 -21.10
CA VAL A 588 33.91 5.06 -20.10
C VAL A 588 32.84 4.20 -20.79
N PHE A 589 32.09 4.79 -21.71
CA PHE A 589 31.02 4.07 -22.41
C PHE A 589 31.57 2.93 -23.28
N ASN A 590 32.75 3.09 -23.87
CA ASN A 590 33.43 2.05 -24.64
C ASN A 590 33.69 0.77 -23.82
N LEU A 591 33.84 0.85 -22.50
CA LEU A 591 33.95 -0.34 -21.65
C LEU A 591 32.68 -1.20 -21.71
N GLU A 592 31.50 -0.57 -21.68
CA GLU A 592 30.22 -1.28 -21.81
C GLU A 592 30.05 -1.84 -23.23
N LEU A 593 30.38 -1.06 -24.26
CA LEU A 593 30.28 -1.50 -25.65
C LEU A 593 31.19 -2.70 -25.94
N ALA A 594 32.42 -2.70 -25.42
CA ALA A 594 33.34 -3.82 -25.54
C ALA A 594 32.80 -5.09 -24.87
N ALA A 595 32.19 -4.96 -23.68
CA ALA A 595 31.54 -6.09 -22.99
C ALA A 595 30.37 -6.64 -23.82
N ILE A 596 29.50 -5.78 -24.36
CA ILE A 596 28.39 -6.18 -25.23
C ILE A 596 28.89 -6.91 -26.48
N LYS A 597 29.93 -6.37 -27.14
CA LYS A 597 30.53 -6.96 -28.35
C LYS A 597 31.00 -8.39 -28.06
N ARG A 598 31.73 -8.57 -26.97
CA ARG A 598 32.24 -9.88 -26.53
C ARG A 598 31.12 -10.89 -26.26
N VAL A 599 30.04 -10.49 -25.58
CA VAL A 599 28.90 -11.39 -25.33
C VAL A 599 28.24 -11.81 -26.66
N ARG A 600 28.10 -10.86 -27.60
CA ARG A 600 27.47 -11.07 -28.91
C ARG A 600 28.28 -11.91 -29.90
N GLU A 601 29.52 -12.24 -29.58
CA GLU A 601 30.26 -13.27 -30.33
C GLU A 601 29.61 -14.64 -30.17
N LYS A 602 29.05 -14.92 -28.99
CA LYS A 602 28.40 -16.20 -28.65
C LYS A 602 26.88 -16.13 -28.61
N TYR A 603 26.30 -15.02 -28.16
CA TYR A 603 24.86 -14.85 -27.95
C TYR A 603 24.35 -13.58 -28.62
N ASP A 604 23.68 -13.74 -29.76
CA ASP A 604 23.21 -12.64 -30.60
C ASP A 604 21.87 -12.02 -30.17
N ASN A 605 21.30 -12.48 -29.05
CA ASN A 605 20.06 -11.99 -28.47
C ASN A 605 20.24 -10.77 -27.52
N LEU A 606 21.46 -10.26 -27.33
CA LEU A 606 21.73 -9.06 -26.51
C LEU A 606 21.53 -7.76 -27.30
N HIS A 607 20.65 -6.87 -26.84
CA HIS A 607 20.37 -5.56 -27.45
C HIS A 607 20.79 -4.44 -26.50
N LEU A 608 20.98 -3.23 -27.06
CA LEU A 608 21.41 -2.06 -26.30
C LEU A 608 20.31 -0.99 -26.30
N MET A 609 19.97 -0.48 -25.12
CA MET A 609 19.06 0.62 -24.90
C MET A 609 19.76 1.81 -24.25
N ILE A 610 19.58 2.99 -24.82
CA ILE A 610 20.18 4.24 -24.33
C ILE A 610 19.19 5.01 -23.46
N PRO A 611 19.49 5.27 -22.17
CA PRO A 611 18.68 6.07 -21.28
C PRO A 611 18.96 7.58 -21.36
N PHE A 612 18.01 8.36 -20.84
CA PHE A 612 18.06 9.78 -20.54
C PHE A 612 18.56 10.66 -21.70
N VAL A 613 17.94 10.46 -22.87
CA VAL A 613 18.36 11.08 -24.14
C VAL A 613 17.66 12.42 -24.35
N ARG A 614 18.42 13.52 -24.31
CA ARG A 614 17.94 14.90 -24.30
C ARG A 614 17.61 15.47 -25.68
N SER A 615 18.24 14.97 -26.73
CA SER A 615 17.94 15.41 -28.10
C SER A 615 18.29 14.35 -29.16
N PRO A 616 17.69 14.44 -30.37
CA PRO A 616 18.06 13.56 -31.48
C PRO A 616 19.55 13.64 -31.85
N GLU A 617 20.17 14.82 -31.74
CA GLU A 617 21.60 15.02 -32.00
C GLU A 617 22.47 14.28 -30.98
N GLU A 618 22.06 14.29 -29.71
CA GLU A 618 22.74 13.52 -28.65
C GLU A 618 22.65 12.02 -28.94
N LEU A 619 21.46 11.52 -29.31
CA LEU A 619 21.29 10.12 -29.70
C LEU A 619 22.15 9.76 -30.92
N ALA A 620 22.23 10.65 -31.91
CA ALA A 620 23.03 10.43 -33.12
C ALA A 620 24.53 10.34 -32.79
N LYS A 621 25.02 11.13 -31.82
CA LYS A 621 26.40 11.03 -31.32
C LYS A 621 26.63 9.68 -30.62
N VAL A 622 25.73 9.24 -29.75
CA VAL A 622 25.82 7.92 -29.09
C VAL A 622 25.80 6.79 -30.13
N ARG A 623 24.91 6.87 -31.13
CA ARG A 623 24.83 5.88 -32.21
C ARG A 623 26.14 5.77 -33.00
N ARG A 624 26.85 6.87 -33.22
CA ARG A 624 28.20 6.84 -33.85
C ARG A 624 29.21 6.10 -32.99
N LEU A 625 29.22 6.30 -31.67
CA LEU A 625 30.10 5.55 -30.76
C LEU A 625 29.84 4.03 -30.84
N VAL A 626 28.56 3.64 -30.83
CA VAL A 626 28.14 2.23 -30.99
C VAL A 626 28.57 1.67 -32.35
N ALA A 627 28.52 2.47 -33.41
CA ALA A 627 28.97 2.07 -34.73
C ALA A 627 30.48 1.89 -34.83
N THR A 628 31.27 2.75 -34.17
CA THR A 628 32.74 2.63 -34.12
C THR A 628 33.20 1.31 -33.50
N GLU A 629 32.42 0.76 -32.55
CA GLU A 629 32.71 -0.55 -31.94
C GLU A 629 32.26 -1.75 -32.82
N GLY A 630 31.62 -1.51 -33.96
CA GLY A 630 31.21 -2.54 -34.92
C GLY A 630 29.93 -3.29 -34.54
N LEU A 631 29.16 -2.82 -33.55
CA LEU A 631 27.97 -3.53 -33.07
C LEU A 631 26.84 -3.64 -34.12
N PHE A 632 26.81 -2.72 -35.10
CA PHE A 632 25.84 -2.72 -36.21
C PHE A 632 26.19 -3.66 -37.37
N GLU A 633 27.36 -4.31 -37.37
CA GLU A 633 27.77 -5.20 -38.47
C GLU A 633 26.84 -6.41 -38.63
N LYS A 634 26.25 -6.89 -37.53
CA LYS A 634 25.25 -7.97 -37.53
C LYS A 634 23.83 -7.38 -37.41
N SER A 635 22.96 -7.71 -38.37
CA SER A 635 21.56 -7.25 -38.41
C SER A 635 20.70 -7.70 -37.22
N SER A 636 21.15 -8.69 -36.45
CA SER A 636 20.50 -9.14 -35.21
C SER A 636 20.68 -8.17 -34.04
N PHE A 637 21.64 -7.25 -34.09
CA PHE A 637 21.77 -6.22 -33.06
C PHE A 637 20.64 -5.22 -33.19
N LYS A 638 20.07 -4.82 -32.05
CA LYS A 638 18.99 -3.84 -31.99
C LYS A 638 19.40 -2.69 -31.10
N PHE A 639 19.17 -1.47 -31.59
CA PHE A 639 19.51 -0.23 -30.92
C PHE A 639 18.24 0.48 -30.47
N TRP A 640 18.06 0.56 -29.16
CA TRP A 640 16.85 1.03 -28.51
C TRP A 640 17.10 2.36 -27.79
N MET A 641 16.02 3.11 -27.56
CA MET A 641 16.03 4.32 -26.75
C MET A 641 15.00 4.22 -25.63
N MET A 642 15.33 4.71 -24.45
CA MET A 642 14.33 4.91 -23.40
C MET A 642 13.59 6.23 -23.64
N VAL A 643 12.25 6.19 -23.63
CA VAL A 643 11.39 7.37 -23.72
C VAL A 643 10.94 7.73 -22.31
N GLU A 644 11.63 8.67 -21.70
CA GLU A 644 11.48 8.93 -20.26
C GLU A 644 11.54 10.41 -19.89
N ILE A 645 11.80 11.30 -20.85
CA ILE A 645 11.71 12.74 -20.65
C ILE A 645 10.71 13.37 -21.64
N PRO A 646 10.03 14.47 -21.30
CA PRO A 646 8.97 15.05 -22.14
C PRO A 646 9.39 15.36 -23.58
N VAL A 647 10.64 15.77 -23.81
CA VAL A 647 11.16 16.04 -25.16
C VAL A 647 11.19 14.78 -26.04
N ASN A 648 11.41 13.58 -25.47
CA ASN A 648 11.31 12.33 -26.25
C ASN A 648 9.89 12.13 -26.79
N VAL A 649 8.88 12.45 -25.99
CA VAL A 649 7.46 12.29 -26.37
C VAL A 649 7.08 13.30 -27.46
N ILE A 650 7.50 14.56 -27.29
CA ILE A 650 7.20 15.65 -28.21
C ILE A 650 7.86 15.37 -29.57
N GLN A 651 9.16 15.04 -29.56
CA GLN A 651 10.00 14.89 -30.75
C GLN A 651 10.23 13.41 -31.16
N ILE A 652 9.35 12.49 -30.77
CA ILE A 652 9.55 11.04 -30.97
C ILE A 652 9.86 10.68 -32.44
N GLU A 653 9.24 11.38 -33.40
CA GLU A 653 9.45 11.17 -34.83
C GLU A 653 10.88 11.53 -35.27
N ASP A 654 11.51 12.53 -34.65
CA ASP A 654 12.89 12.92 -34.95
C ASP A 654 13.90 11.97 -34.30
N PHE A 655 13.61 11.47 -33.10
CA PHE A 655 14.38 10.39 -32.49
C PHE A 655 14.33 9.10 -33.33
N ILE A 656 13.17 8.77 -33.90
CA ILE A 656 13.01 7.62 -34.80
C ILE A 656 13.92 7.74 -36.03
N LYS A 657 14.02 8.93 -36.63
CA LYS A 657 14.88 9.19 -37.82
C LYS A 657 16.37 8.95 -37.56
N VAL A 658 16.82 8.97 -36.31
CA VAL A 658 18.22 8.63 -35.95
C VAL A 658 18.54 7.16 -36.23
N GLY A 659 17.51 6.31 -36.37
CA GLY A 659 17.64 4.89 -36.71
C GLY A 659 17.65 3.99 -35.48
N ILE A 660 16.63 4.14 -34.62
CA ILE A 660 16.33 3.22 -33.52
C ILE A 660 15.42 2.09 -33.99
N ASP A 661 15.66 0.87 -33.50
CA ASP A 661 14.81 -0.30 -33.77
C ASP A 661 13.60 -0.38 -32.84
N GLY A 662 13.69 0.25 -31.67
CA GLY A 662 12.65 0.21 -30.66
C GLY A 662 12.78 1.28 -29.59
N VAL A 663 11.70 1.48 -28.86
CA VAL A 663 11.66 2.33 -27.66
C VAL A 663 11.14 1.55 -26.47
N SER A 664 11.63 1.89 -25.28
CA SER A 664 11.00 1.49 -24.02
C SER A 664 10.59 2.74 -23.25
N ILE A 665 9.32 2.86 -22.92
CA ILE A 665 8.83 4.00 -22.14
C ILE A 665 9.21 3.78 -20.67
N GLY A 666 10.00 4.67 -20.11
CA GLY A 666 10.32 4.71 -18.68
C GLY A 666 9.22 5.44 -17.94
N SER A 667 8.16 4.74 -17.52
CA SER A 667 6.95 5.38 -16.96
C SER A 667 7.24 6.21 -15.71
N ASN A 668 8.22 5.79 -14.92
CA ASN A 668 8.64 6.45 -13.68
C ASN A 668 9.16 7.87 -13.94
N ASP A 669 10.28 7.99 -14.65
CA ASP A 669 10.92 9.28 -14.93
C ASP A 669 10.03 10.15 -15.81
N LEU A 670 9.30 9.55 -16.75
CA LEU A 670 8.36 10.30 -17.58
C LEU A 670 7.25 10.94 -16.75
N THR A 671 6.67 10.19 -15.81
CA THR A 671 5.62 10.70 -14.93
C THR A 671 6.14 11.82 -14.03
N MET A 672 7.31 11.60 -13.40
CA MET A 672 7.95 12.61 -12.55
C MET A 672 8.19 13.93 -13.30
N LEU A 673 8.70 13.85 -14.53
CA LEU A 673 9.02 15.04 -15.33
C LEU A 673 7.80 15.68 -15.99
N MET A 674 6.78 14.90 -16.34
CA MET A 674 5.53 15.44 -16.89
C MET A 674 4.70 16.16 -15.83
N GLN A 675 4.74 15.72 -14.58
CA GLN A 675 3.96 16.30 -13.47
C GLN A 675 4.78 17.25 -12.60
N GLY A 676 6.11 17.28 -12.70
CA GLY A 676 6.97 18.07 -11.82
C GLY A 676 7.04 17.51 -10.39
N THR A 677 6.91 16.19 -10.24
CA THR A 677 6.90 15.51 -8.94
C THR A 677 8.17 14.70 -8.75
N ASP A 678 8.70 14.67 -7.53
CA ASP A 678 9.72 13.68 -7.13
C ASP A 678 9.07 12.64 -6.22
N ARG A 679 9.01 11.39 -6.68
CA ARG A 679 8.41 10.29 -5.91
C ARG A 679 9.22 9.88 -4.68
N ASP A 680 10.50 10.26 -4.63
CA ASP A 680 11.36 10.02 -3.47
C ASP A 680 11.18 11.13 -2.41
N ASN A 681 10.46 12.22 -2.73
CA ASN A 681 10.12 13.31 -1.81
C ASN A 681 8.69 13.11 -1.25
N SER A 682 8.57 12.83 0.05
CA SER A 682 7.29 12.51 0.71
C SER A 682 6.23 13.60 0.60
N GLU A 683 6.63 14.87 0.53
CA GLU A 683 5.72 16.02 0.47
C GLU A 683 4.95 16.10 -0.85
N VAL A 684 5.53 15.60 -1.96
CA VAL A 684 4.93 15.67 -3.30
C VAL A 684 4.66 14.30 -3.92
N ALA A 685 5.13 13.21 -3.29
CA ALA A 685 4.96 11.85 -3.80
C ALA A 685 3.48 11.43 -3.94
N GLN A 686 2.55 12.04 -3.20
CA GLN A 686 1.11 11.76 -3.31
C GLN A 686 0.53 12.22 -4.66
N GLU A 687 1.15 13.20 -5.32
CA GLU A 687 0.74 13.71 -6.65
C GLU A 687 1.27 12.85 -7.81
N PHE A 688 2.19 11.91 -7.53
CA PHE A 688 2.73 11.00 -8.55
C PHE A 688 1.64 10.07 -9.07
N ASN A 689 1.26 10.23 -10.34
CA ASN A 689 0.17 9.47 -10.95
C ASN A 689 0.46 9.09 -12.40
N GLU A 690 0.90 7.84 -12.57
CA GLU A 690 1.22 7.23 -13.88
C GLU A 690 -0.03 7.06 -14.78
N ARG A 691 -1.23 7.29 -14.26
CA ARG A 691 -2.51 7.26 -14.99
C ARG A 691 -3.10 8.66 -15.23
N SER A 692 -2.35 9.72 -14.90
CA SER A 692 -2.80 11.09 -15.16
C SER A 692 -3.05 11.33 -16.65
N PRO A 693 -3.98 12.23 -17.03
CA PRO A 693 -4.29 12.52 -18.43
C PRO A 693 -3.06 12.90 -19.27
N ALA A 694 -2.12 13.66 -18.69
CA ALA A 694 -0.88 14.07 -19.35
C ALA A 694 0.03 12.87 -19.66
N VAL A 695 0.19 11.94 -18.71
CA VAL A 695 0.97 10.71 -18.92
C VAL A 695 0.28 9.81 -19.93
N LEU A 696 -1.03 9.59 -19.83
CA LEU A 696 -1.78 8.77 -20.80
C LEU A 696 -1.70 9.34 -22.23
N TRP A 697 -1.73 10.66 -22.38
CA TRP A 697 -1.48 11.33 -23.68
C TRP A 697 -0.09 11.00 -24.22
N ALA A 698 0.93 11.10 -23.37
CA ALA A 698 2.32 10.82 -23.73
C ALA A 698 2.51 9.37 -24.18
N LEU A 699 1.99 8.41 -23.40
CA LEU A 699 2.04 6.98 -23.73
C LEU A 699 1.38 6.70 -25.07
N LYS A 700 0.15 7.18 -25.27
CA LYS A 700 -0.60 6.99 -26.52
C LYS A 700 0.14 7.58 -27.72
N ARG A 701 0.68 8.80 -27.59
CA ARG A 701 1.43 9.45 -28.67
C ARG A 701 2.65 8.63 -29.07
N VAL A 702 3.48 8.21 -28.12
CA VAL A 702 4.71 7.45 -28.41
C VAL A 702 4.36 6.15 -29.12
N ILE A 703 3.42 5.38 -28.57
CA ILE A 703 3.03 4.07 -29.14
C ILE A 703 2.52 4.25 -30.58
N THR A 704 1.59 5.18 -30.80
CA THR A 704 0.98 5.39 -32.13
C THR A 704 1.99 5.88 -33.16
N LYS A 705 2.93 6.75 -32.77
CA LYS A 705 3.99 7.24 -33.67
C LYS A 705 5.03 6.18 -33.98
N CYS A 706 5.43 5.36 -33.01
CA CYS A 706 6.31 4.21 -33.24
C CYS A 706 5.66 3.20 -34.19
N ASN A 707 4.39 2.87 -33.98
CA ASN A 707 3.65 1.95 -34.84
C ASN A 707 3.56 2.46 -36.29
N ALA A 708 3.29 3.75 -36.50
CA ALA A 708 3.25 4.36 -37.82
C ALA A 708 4.61 4.30 -38.56
N ALA A 709 5.72 4.26 -37.82
CA ALA A 709 7.07 4.16 -38.36
C ALA A 709 7.62 2.72 -38.41
N GLY A 710 6.84 1.71 -38.00
CA GLY A 710 7.30 0.32 -37.91
C GLY A 710 8.34 0.08 -36.81
N VAL A 711 8.44 0.98 -35.83
CA VAL A 711 9.37 0.89 -34.69
C VAL A 711 8.68 0.19 -33.52
N THR A 712 9.40 -0.72 -32.86
CA THR A 712 8.87 -1.48 -31.72
C THR A 712 8.67 -0.55 -30.51
N SER A 713 7.56 -0.67 -29.78
CA SER A 713 7.29 0.10 -28.57
C SER A 713 7.04 -0.80 -27.36
N SER A 714 7.80 -0.58 -26.29
CA SER A 714 7.66 -1.23 -24.99
C SER A 714 7.39 -0.21 -23.89
N ILE A 715 6.93 -0.66 -22.73
CA ILE A 715 6.90 0.12 -21.50
C ILE A 715 7.55 -0.71 -20.40
N CYS A 716 8.36 -0.04 -19.59
CA CYS A 716 9.03 -0.61 -18.43
C CYS A 716 8.70 0.24 -17.19
N GLY A 717 8.80 -0.37 -16.02
CA GLY A 717 8.41 0.24 -14.75
C GLY A 717 7.35 -0.58 -14.03
N GLN A 718 6.82 -0.02 -12.93
CA GLN A 718 5.83 -0.70 -12.10
C GLN A 718 4.42 -0.60 -12.68
N ALA A 719 4.08 0.50 -13.35
CA ALA A 719 2.76 0.73 -13.94
C ALA A 719 2.13 -0.46 -14.68
N PRO A 720 2.80 -1.11 -15.67
CA PRO A 720 2.21 -2.25 -16.39
C PRO A 720 2.09 -3.51 -15.54
N SER A 721 2.83 -3.58 -14.42
CA SER A 721 2.66 -4.65 -13.43
C SER A 721 1.48 -4.33 -12.52
N THR A 722 1.24 -3.07 -12.16
CA THR A 722 0.22 -2.71 -11.16
C THR A 722 -1.18 -2.52 -11.75
N TYR A 723 -1.30 -1.77 -12.85
CA TYR A 723 -2.58 -1.23 -13.31
C TYR A 723 -3.14 -1.97 -14.52
N GLU A 724 -4.16 -2.80 -14.31
CA GLU A 724 -4.78 -3.59 -15.39
C GLU A 724 -5.51 -2.72 -16.42
N ASP A 725 -6.16 -1.64 -15.97
CA ASP A 725 -6.83 -0.67 -16.84
C ASP A 725 -5.86 0.03 -17.79
N LEU A 726 -4.63 0.31 -17.32
CA LEU A 726 -3.56 0.83 -18.15
C LEU A 726 -3.08 -0.21 -19.16
N VAL A 727 -2.87 -1.46 -18.75
CA VAL A 727 -2.47 -2.55 -19.65
C VAL A 727 -3.46 -2.69 -20.81
N LYS A 728 -4.77 -2.69 -20.54
CA LYS A 728 -5.81 -2.74 -21.59
C LYS A 728 -5.70 -1.56 -22.56
N LYS A 729 -5.45 -0.33 -22.08
CA LYS A 729 -5.25 0.84 -22.93
C LYS A 729 -4.00 0.72 -23.81
N LEU A 730 -2.88 0.27 -23.24
CA LEU A 730 -1.62 0.10 -23.95
C LEU A 730 -1.75 -0.91 -25.11
N VAL A 731 -2.41 -2.05 -24.86
CA VAL A 731 -2.71 -3.05 -25.89
C VAL A 731 -3.58 -2.46 -27.00
N ARG A 732 -4.66 -1.74 -26.65
CA ARG A 732 -5.53 -1.07 -27.63
C ARG A 732 -4.82 0.01 -28.46
N TRP A 733 -3.80 0.66 -27.90
CA TRP A 733 -2.97 1.62 -28.66
C TRP A 733 -1.94 0.92 -29.54
N GLY A 734 -1.80 -0.40 -29.44
CA GLY A 734 -0.92 -1.23 -30.25
C GLY A 734 0.49 -1.33 -29.68
N ILE A 735 0.67 -1.33 -28.36
CA ILE A 735 2.00 -1.56 -27.78
C ILE A 735 2.52 -2.96 -28.16
N THR A 736 3.79 -3.03 -28.53
CA THR A 736 4.37 -4.30 -29.02
C THR A 736 4.82 -5.24 -27.90
N SER A 737 5.19 -4.69 -26.75
CA SER A 737 5.61 -5.47 -25.59
C SER A 737 5.42 -4.74 -24.26
N LEU A 738 5.33 -5.48 -23.16
CA LEU A 738 5.28 -4.97 -21.80
C LEU A 738 6.43 -5.59 -21.00
N SER A 739 7.24 -4.78 -20.33
CA SER A 739 8.31 -5.25 -19.45
C SER A 739 7.89 -5.10 -17.99
N ILE A 740 7.56 -6.21 -17.34
CA ILE A 740 6.91 -6.26 -16.03
C ILE A 740 7.78 -6.95 -14.98
N ASN A 741 7.35 -6.90 -13.72
CA ASN A 741 8.00 -7.67 -12.67
C ASN A 741 7.74 -9.18 -12.85
N PRO A 742 8.70 -10.04 -12.47
CA PRO A 742 8.56 -11.49 -12.60
C PRO A 742 7.36 -12.11 -11.87
N ASP A 743 6.93 -11.50 -10.76
CA ASP A 743 5.77 -11.95 -9.96
C ASP A 743 4.41 -11.71 -10.66
N SER A 744 4.38 -10.82 -11.64
CA SER A 744 3.16 -10.36 -12.30
C SER A 744 2.91 -11.03 -13.66
N ILE A 745 3.79 -11.95 -14.09
CA ILE A 745 3.79 -12.54 -15.44
C ILE A 745 2.46 -13.18 -15.80
N ASN A 746 1.95 -14.08 -14.97
CA ASN A 746 0.74 -14.85 -15.27
C ASN A 746 -0.49 -13.95 -15.34
N ARG A 747 -0.64 -13.04 -14.36
CA ARG A 747 -1.77 -12.11 -14.28
C ARG A 747 -1.80 -11.15 -15.47
N VAL A 748 -0.69 -10.46 -15.72
CA VAL A 748 -0.62 -9.47 -16.81
C VAL A 748 -0.82 -10.14 -18.18
N ARG A 749 -0.26 -11.34 -18.40
CA ARG A 749 -0.51 -12.09 -19.64
C ARG A 749 -2.00 -12.41 -19.83
N GLY A 750 -2.72 -12.73 -18.75
CA GLY A 750 -4.17 -12.91 -18.77
C GLY A 750 -4.91 -11.64 -19.21
N VAL A 751 -4.56 -10.49 -18.64
CA VAL A 751 -5.14 -9.18 -18.99
C VAL A 751 -4.85 -8.81 -20.45
N VAL A 752 -3.63 -9.05 -20.93
CA VAL A 752 -3.26 -8.83 -22.34
C VAL A 752 -4.08 -9.72 -23.27
N ALA A 753 -4.19 -11.01 -22.96
CA ALA A 753 -4.97 -11.94 -23.77
C ALA A 753 -6.48 -11.61 -23.80
N GLU A 754 -7.01 -11.02 -22.72
CA GLU A 754 -8.38 -10.52 -22.70
C GLU A 754 -8.51 -9.26 -23.58
N ALA A 755 -7.61 -8.29 -23.40
CA ALA A 755 -7.61 -7.04 -24.16
C ALA A 755 -7.48 -7.27 -25.67
N GLU A 756 -6.65 -8.24 -26.09
CA GLU A 756 -6.48 -8.61 -27.50
C GLU A 756 -7.72 -9.26 -28.11
N LYS A 757 -8.56 -9.94 -27.31
CA LYS A 757 -9.82 -10.52 -27.80
C LYS A 757 -10.92 -9.47 -28.02
N GLU A 758 -10.80 -8.32 -27.38
CA GLU A 758 -11.75 -7.21 -27.51
C GLU A 758 -11.46 -6.31 -28.71
N ILE A 759 -10.32 -6.50 -29.40
CA ILE A 759 -9.88 -5.79 -30.60
C ILE A 759 -10.17 -6.68 -31.82
#